data_AF-A0A938ITV2-F1
#
_entry.id   AF-A0A938ITV2-F1
#
_cell.length_a   1.000
_cell.length_b   1.000
_cell.length_c   1.000
_cell.angle_alpha   90.00
_cell.angle_beta   90.00
_cell.angle_gamma   90.00
#
_symmetry.space_group_name_H-M   'P 1'
#
loop_
_entity.id
_entity.type
_entity.pdbx_description
1 polymer ?
#
loop_
_entity_poly.entity_id
_entity_poly.type
_entity_poly.pdbx_seq_one_letter_code
_entity_poly.pdbx_strand_id
1 'polypeptide(L)'
;MKCCLKTLVILSILGTCLPAAALGGAAKAREAAPAGAVPEAPKPANLDEAFKALATYEFGQSREALTMIADAVRDSHKAPADRARLVARLTALLKAGASLDGKRFICRQLSVAGTAESVPALAALLLDKDLSDMARYALERIPDASAADAMRSALAKATGKQKVGMINSLGERRDAASGTAIAAALRDADAMVAEAAAAALGKIGGPDAVKALQAARPSAKPEVKATIADALMLCADRLVAEKKNDEASAIYQEMYKPTEAKHVRMAALRGLVAAGGEKALPLLTEILAGTDAEMQAAALRFLRETAGPGSARTVAALLPKCTPSAQALLLDDLATRGDASTLPAAVGMLKSPDAAVRLAAIRAVGRLGDASTLPALTQLAAGASGEEQDAARAALDRLPAADVNPAMLPLAEKGDAKVRAEVLRSLAARRAPGAVPVVLKAAEDADAAVRAAALATLDAIADEKAAPAIVALITKAKDDKDRQAAEKALGSLCSRAANKDACAGPALAAIGSAEMPARCALIRVLGRAGGAKALAAVKGFIKDPAAEIQDAAIRSLAAWADAAAAPDLLNIAKTAAKPAHQVLALQGYIRLAGEPAVPANQKLKMYEEALAAAKRPDEKRQALGGLGDMKDAKALAMVMACVDQADVQAEACAAAVRISRNIVSTAKDPVRDAMTRVLEVTKDANVRKESTDLLKQAGGTPPAKAPAKKVAKAPRVSVYKAPAKKEAAPPPPPPDTSKIRRADLSAAEALGWRLGAQAYTFRAWSFAETLKVISAMGLKYVEIYPGQRLAPDRPDVRTSHDMSDADLAEMKKLASDAGVRIVNYGVVGLGKDEASARKVFEFAKKVGIETLVTETPEDLFGMLDKLTDEYKINIALHNHPKPSHYWDAETVLKGVEGHSKRIGSCADTGHWMRSGLVALDCLKKLRGRIVSLHLKDLDKMGPVEKGQPGPKDVPWGTGQGDAKAMLQELKRQGLRGVFSIEYESGSGQELVENVNKCVEWFAATAAQL
;
A
#
# COMPACT_ATOMS: atom_id res chain seq x y z
N MET A 1 -6.53 23.91 -34.64
CA MET A 1 -6.29 22.60 -34.00
C MET A 1 -6.88 22.68 -32.60
N LYS A 2 -8.16 22.37 -32.34
CA LYS A 2 -8.84 21.06 -32.19
C LYS A 2 -8.16 20.08 -31.21
N CYS A 3 -8.92 19.70 -30.17
CA CYS A 3 -8.79 18.57 -29.24
C CYS A 3 -7.67 18.73 -28.19
N CYS A 4 -7.81 18.52 -26.87
CA CYS A 4 -8.75 17.77 -26.04
C CYS A 4 -8.70 18.38 -24.61
N LEU A 5 -9.82 18.83 -24.04
CA LEU A 5 -9.99 18.93 -22.58
C LEU A 5 -11.47 19.14 -22.23
N LYS A 6 -12.23 18.06 -22.12
CA LYS A 6 -13.60 18.05 -21.52
C LYS A 6 -14.04 16.60 -21.31
N THR A 7 -13.66 15.99 -20.20
CA THR A 7 -14.41 14.88 -19.57
C THR A 7 -13.97 14.76 -18.12
N LEU A 8 -14.66 15.45 -17.21
CA LEU A 8 -14.92 15.00 -15.84
C LEU A 8 -15.97 15.93 -15.23
N VAL A 9 -16.79 15.39 -14.33
CA VAL A 9 -17.93 15.98 -13.61
C VAL A 9 -19.28 15.63 -14.26
N ILE A 10 -20.19 15.19 -13.38
CA ILE A 10 -21.57 14.65 -13.57
C ILE A 10 -21.65 13.13 -13.58
N LEU A 11 -21.57 12.53 -12.38
CA LEU A 11 -22.44 11.42 -11.97
C LEU A 11 -22.39 11.33 -10.44
N SER A 12 -23.37 11.92 -9.74
CA SER A 12 -23.75 11.60 -8.33
C SER A 12 -24.82 12.58 -7.81
N ILE A 13 -26.08 12.51 -8.26
CA ILE A 13 -27.26 12.89 -7.44
C ILE A 13 -28.47 12.11 -7.97
N LEU A 14 -28.90 11.08 -7.23
CA LEU A 14 -30.30 10.63 -7.03
C LEU A 14 -30.29 9.22 -6.44
N GLY A 15 -30.48 9.15 -5.12
CA GLY A 15 -30.53 7.91 -4.36
C GLY A 15 -31.11 8.16 -2.98
N THR A 16 -32.36 8.57 -2.90
CA THR A 16 -33.15 8.59 -1.66
C THR A 16 -34.31 7.61 -1.82
N CYS A 17 -34.23 6.51 -1.07
CA CYS A 17 -35.31 5.57 -0.83
C CYS A 17 -36.24 6.12 0.26
N LEU A 18 -37.55 6.01 0.05
CA LEU A 18 -38.60 5.94 1.09
C LEU A 18 -39.74 5.06 0.54
N PRO A 19 -40.59 4.47 1.41
CA PRO A 19 -40.77 3.03 1.50
C PRO A 19 -42.08 2.56 0.84
N ALA A 20 -42.06 1.33 0.33
CA ALA A 20 -43.25 0.66 -0.18
C ALA A 20 -44.08 0.08 0.97
N ALA A 21 -45.16 0.76 1.34
CA ALA A 21 -46.29 0.16 2.05
C ALA A 21 -47.59 0.85 1.62
N ALA A 22 -48.59 0.02 1.33
CA ALA A 22 -49.99 0.33 1.03
C ALA A 22 -50.30 0.99 -0.33
N LEU A 23 -50.68 0.16 -1.30
CA LEU A 23 -51.87 0.34 -2.13
C LEU A 23 -52.23 -1.02 -2.75
N GLY A 24 -53.15 -1.72 -2.07
CA GLY A 24 -53.88 -2.84 -2.65
C GLY A 24 -54.95 -2.31 -3.60
N GLY A 25 -55.13 -2.97 -4.75
CA GLY A 25 -56.14 -2.59 -5.73
C GLY A 25 -55.92 -3.23 -7.10
N ALA A 26 -56.26 -4.53 -7.21
CA ALA A 26 -56.64 -5.25 -8.42
C ALA A 26 -55.88 -4.96 -9.73
N ALA A 27 -54.66 -5.48 -9.87
CA ALA A 27 -54.13 -5.84 -11.18
C ALA A 27 -54.55 -7.28 -11.49
N LYS A 28 -55.43 -7.47 -12.48
CA LYS A 28 -55.65 -8.79 -13.10
C LYS A 28 -54.30 -9.32 -13.56
N ALA A 29 -53.84 -10.39 -12.93
CA ALA A 29 -52.69 -11.15 -13.38
C ALA A 29 -52.95 -11.59 -14.84
N ARG A 30 -52.17 -11.06 -15.77
CA ARG A 30 -52.02 -11.69 -17.08
C ARG A 30 -51.13 -12.89 -16.82
N GLU A 31 -51.70 -14.09 -16.86
CA GLU A 31 -50.97 -15.35 -16.73
C GLU A 31 -49.71 -15.31 -17.60
N ALA A 32 -48.57 -15.58 -16.97
CA ALA A 32 -47.35 -15.89 -17.68
C ALA A 32 -47.58 -17.22 -18.41
N ALA A 33 -47.67 -17.17 -19.73
CA ALA A 33 -47.62 -18.36 -20.57
C ALA A 33 -46.32 -19.16 -20.27
N PRO A 34 -46.34 -20.50 -20.37
CA PRO A 34 -45.16 -21.31 -20.11
C PRO A 34 -44.07 -20.95 -21.13
N ALA A 35 -42.81 -21.08 -20.72
CA ALA A 35 -41.63 -20.91 -21.56
C ALA A 35 -41.57 -22.01 -22.65
N GLY A 36 -42.42 -21.90 -23.66
CA GLY A 36 -42.19 -22.47 -24.98
C GLY A 36 -41.25 -21.54 -25.74
N ALA A 37 -40.29 -22.10 -26.48
CA ALA A 37 -39.40 -21.35 -27.34
C ALA A 37 -40.22 -20.36 -28.20
N VAL A 38 -39.99 -19.06 -28.00
CA VAL A 38 -40.50 -18.03 -28.92
C VAL A 38 -39.95 -18.42 -30.30
N PRO A 39 -40.79 -18.59 -31.34
CA PRO A 39 -40.29 -18.89 -32.67
C PRO A 39 -39.26 -17.82 -33.04
N GLU A 40 -38.07 -18.25 -33.46
CA GLU A 40 -37.02 -17.35 -33.94
C GLU A 40 -37.59 -16.60 -35.16
N ALA A 41 -38.05 -15.37 -34.95
CA ALA A 41 -38.53 -14.54 -36.04
C ALA A 41 -37.34 -14.31 -36.99
N PRO A 42 -37.50 -14.52 -38.30
CA PRO A 42 -36.37 -14.40 -39.22
C PRO A 42 -35.79 -13.00 -39.15
N LYS A 43 -34.44 -12.91 -39.09
CA LYS A 43 -33.71 -11.65 -39.17
C LYS A 43 -34.20 -10.88 -40.41
N PRO A 44 -34.65 -9.63 -40.28
CA PRO A 44 -35.13 -8.86 -41.43
C PRO A 44 -34.02 -8.73 -42.47
N ALA A 45 -34.35 -8.89 -43.75
CA ALA A 45 -33.39 -8.85 -44.85
C ALA A 45 -32.91 -7.41 -45.14
N ASN A 46 -33.71 -6.41 -44.78
CA ASN A 46 -33.44 -4.99 -45.03
C ASN A 46 -34.18 -4.06 -44.05
N LEU A 47 -33.92 -2.75 -44.15
CA LEU A 47 -34.55 -1.74 -43.30
C LEU A 47 -36.07 -1.61 -43.51
N ASP A 48 -36.63 -1.99 -44.65
CA ASP A 48 -38.08 -1.90 -44.87
C ASP A 48 -38.83 -2.96 -44.09
N GLU A 49 -38.32 -4.19 -44.09
CA GLU A 49 -38.83 -5.27 -43.24
C GLU A 49 -38.65 -4.95 -41.75
N ALA A 50 -37.50 -4.37 -41.37
CA ALA A 50 -37.25 -3.99 -39.98
C ALA A 50 -38.24 -2.92 -39.48
N PHE A 51 -38.55 -1.90 -40.29
CA PHE A 51 -39.54 -0.87 -39.93
C PHE A 51 -40.97 -1.41 -39.91
N LYS A 52 -41.31 -2.37 -40.78
CA LYS A 52 -42.61 -3.06 -40.73
C LYS A 52 -42.78 -3.86 -39.43
N ALA A 53 -41.73 -4.57 -39.01
CA ALA A 53 -41.72 -5.30 -37.73
C ALA A 53 -41.80 -4.36 -36.51
N LEU A 54 -41.14 -3.20 -36.57
CA LEU A 54 -41.19 -2.19 -35.51
C LEU A 54 -42.62 -1.66 -35.27
N ALA A 55 -43.47 -1.60 -36.29
CA ALA A 55 -44.83 -1.07 -36.18
C ALA A 55 -45.69 -1.84 -35.16
N THR A 56 -45.50 -3.17 -35.07
CA THR A 56 -46.27 -4.08 -34.21
C THR A 56 -45.42 -4.70 -33.09
N TYR A 57 -44.26 -4.11 -32.80
CA TYR A 57 -43.29 -4.69 -31.86
C TYR A 57 -43.78 -4.62 -30.41
N GLU A 58 -43.77 -5.74 -29.69
CA GLU A 58 -44.09 -5.81 -28.27
C GLU A 58 -42.90 -6.37 -27.48
N PHE A 59 -42.71 -5.89 -26.25
CA PHE A 59 -41.64 -6.37 -25.38
C PHE A 59 -41.69 -7.89 -25.19
N GLY A 60 -40.56 -8.57 -25.44
CA GLY A 60 -40.44 -10.03 -25.43
C GLY A 60 -40.31 -10.66 -26.81
N GLN A 61 -40.62 -9.92 -27.89
CA GLN A 61 -40.31 -10.32 -29.26
C GLN A 61 -38.82 -10.14 -29.60
N SER A 62 -38.38 -10.77 -30.69
CA SER A 62 -36.98 -10.69 -31.12
C SER A 62 -36.54 -9.25 -31.41
N ARG A 63 -35.28 -8.96 -31.09
CA ARG A 63 -34.69 -7.62 -31.19
C ARG A 63 -33.91 -7.38 -32.48
N GLU A 64 -33.77 -8.33 -33.40
CA GLU A 64 -32.95 -8.13 -34.60
C GLU A 64 -33.39 -6.91 -35.42
N ALA A 65 -34.70 -6.71 -35.59
CA ALA A 65 -35.24 -5.55 -36.29
C ALA A 65 -34.90 -4.22 -35.58
N LEU A 66 -34.97 -4.19 -34.25
CA LEU A 66 -34.60 -3.02 -33.46
C LEU A 66 -33.10 -2.73 -33.57
N THR A 67 -32.27 -3.76 -33.52
CA THR A 67 -30.81 -3.63 -33.66
C THR A 67 -30.44 -3.05 -35.02
N MET A 68 -31.02 -3.58 -36.10
CA MET A 68 -30.77 -3.07 -37.46
C MET A 68 -31.13 -1.59 -37.61
N ILE A 69 -32.28 -1.16 -37.06
CA ILE A 69 -32.69 0.25 -37.11
C ILE A 69 -31.76 1.12 -36.25
N ALA A 70 -31.40 0.66 -35.05
CA ALA A 70 -30.52 1.40 -34.15
C ALA A 70 -29.11 1.56 -34.71
N ASP A 71 -28.59 0.54 -35.38
CA ASP A 71 -27.28 0.60 -36.06
C ASP A 71 -27.34 1.57 -37.25
N ALA A 72 -28.38 1.50 -38.09
CA ALA A 72 -28.57 2.47 -39.18
C ALA A 72 -28.66 3.93 -38.69
N VAL A 73 -29.37 4.16 -37.58
CA VAL A 73 -29.46 5.47 -36.93
C VAL A 73 -28.08 5.94 -36.45
N ARG A 74 -27.31 5.07 -35.79
CA ARG A 74 -25.95 5.37 -35.30
C ARG A 74 -24.99 5.69 -36.43
N ASP A 75 -25.03 4.89 -37.49
CA ASP A 75 -24.11 5.00 -38.62
C ASP A 75 -24.42 6.23 -39.48
N SER A 76 -25.68 6.72 -39.46
CA SER A 76 -26.09 7.93 -40.19
C SER A 76 -25.48 9.25 -39.70
N HIS A 77 -24.73 9.27 -38.58
CA HIS A 77 -24.21 10.51 -37.99
C HIS A 77 -23.32 11.37 -38.93
N LYS A 78 -22.68 10.76 -39.93
CA LYS A 78 -21.87 11.44 -40.96
C LYS A 78 -22.59 11.62 -42.30
N ALA A 79 -23.84 11.18 -42.42
CA ALA A 79 -24.62 11.19 -43.67
C ALA A 79 -25.95 11.93 -43.47
N PRO A 80 -25.99 13.27 -43.63
CA PRO A 80 -27.18 14.08 -43.34
C PRO A 80 -28.43 13.66 -44.11
N ALA A 81 -28.29 13.25 -45.38
CA ALA A 81 -29.41 12.80 -46.20
C ALA A 81 -30.00 11.46 -45.70
N ASP A 82 -29.15 10.51 -45.30
CA ASP A 82 -29.60 9.23 -44.74
C ASP A 82 -30.25 9.41 -43.36
N ARG A 83 -29.66 10.27 -42.54
CA ARG A 83 -30.23 10.65 -41.25
C ARG A 83 -31.59 11.31 -41.42
N ALA A 84 -31.75 12.24 -42.36
CA ALA A 84 -33.04 12.86 -42.66
C ALA A 84 -34.08 11.82 -43.10
N ARG A 85 -33.72 10.89 -43.98
CA ARG A 85 -34.60 9.78 -44.39
C ARG A 85 -35.04 8.90 -43.21
N LEU A 86 -34.11 8.53 -42.32
CA LEU A 86 -34.41 7.73 -41.14
C LEU A 86 -35.30 8.48 -40.15
N VAL A 87 -35.04 9.77 -39.91
CA VAL A 87 -35.86 10.62 -39.05
C VAL A 87 -37.27 10.76 -39.62
N ALA A 88 -37.42 10.99 -40.93
CA ALA A 88 -38.73 11.06 -41.58
C ALA A 88 -39.51 9.75 -41.43
N ARG A 89 -38.87 8.59 -41.65
CA ARG A 89 -39.48 7.26 -41.47
C ARG A 89 -39.91 7.00 -40.04
N LEU A 90 -39.03 7.27 -39.06
CA LEU A 90 -39.33 7.11 -37.63
C LEU A 90 -40.47 8.03 -37.21
N THR A 91 -40.47 9.27 -37.68
CA THR A 91 -41.52 10.26 -37.39
C THR A 91 -42.86 9.88 -38.00
N ALA A 92 -42.86 9.41 -39.25
CA ALA A 92 -44.06 8.91 -39.91
C ALA A 92 -44.65 7.71 -39.17
N LEU A 93 -43.82 6.74 -38.76
CA LEU A 93 -44.27 5.57 -38.01
C LEU A 93 -44.79 5.94 -36.61
N LEU A 94 -44.18 6.93 -35.96
CA LEU A 94 -44.66 7.46 -34.69
C LEU A 94 -46.09 8.03 -34.82
N LYS A 95 -46.36 8.77 -35.91
CA LYS A 95 -47.68 9.35 -36.22
C LYS A 95 -48.70 8.30 -36.64
N ALA A 96 -48.28 7.29 -37.40
CA ALA A 96 -49.16 6.25 -37.94
C ALA A 96 -49.69 5.27 -36.86
N GLY A 97 -49.14 5.32 -35.64
CA GLY A 97 -49.68 4.57 -34.51
C GLY A 97 -49.02 3.20 -34.29
N ALA A 98 -47.68 3.17 -34.18
CA ALA A 98 -46.97 1.97 -33.72
C ALA A 98 -47.44 1.50 -32.32
N SER A 99 -47.14 0.24 -31.99
CA SER A 99 -47.29 -0.33 -30.65
C SER A 99 -46.63 0.53 -29.57
N LEU A 100 -47.02 0.35 -28.29
CA LEU A 100 -46.47 1.14 -27.19
C LEU A 100 -44.94 1.00 -27.11
N ASP A 101 -44.41 -0.22 -27.18
CA ASP A 101 -42.98 -0.47 -27.12
C ASP A 101 -42.24 -0.05 -28.40
N GLY A 102 -42.91 -0.14 -29.55
CA GLY A 102 -42.44 0.44 -30.81
C GLY A 102 -42.26 1.96 -30.70
N LYS A 103 -43.26 2.67 -30.17
CA LYS A 103 -43.19 4.12 -29.91
C LYS A 103 -42.07 4.48 -28.94
N ARG A 104 -41.90 3.72 -27.85
CA ARG A 104 -40.79 3.92 -26.90
C ARG A 104 -39.43 3.77 -27.58
N PHE A 105 -39.26 2.75 -28.42
CA PHE A 105 -38.03 2.57 -29.21
C PHE A 105 -37.81 3.72 -30.20
N ILE A 106 -38.85 4.14 -30.92
CA ILE A 106 -38.78 5.26 -31.86
C ILE A 106 -38.32 6.54 -31.15
N CYS A 107 -38.92 6.88 -29.99
CA CYS A 107 -38.49 8.03 -29.21
C CYS A 107 -37.01 7.94 -28.78
N ARG A 108 -36.49 6.75 -28.44
CA ARG A 108 -35.04 6.56 -28.17
C ARG A 108 -34.21 6.86 -29.39
N GLN A 109 -34.61 6.38 -30.58
CA GLN A 109 -33.86 6.65 -31.81
C GLN A 109 -33.92 8.14 -32.19
N LEU A 110 -35.06 8.79 -32.01
CA LEU A 110 -35.22 10.23 -32.23
C LEU A 110 -34.42 11.07 -31.21
N SER A 111 -34.13 10.57 -30.01
CA SER A 111 -33.20 11.25 -29.09
C SER A 111 -31.75 11.33 -29.61
N VAL A 112 -31.38 10.43 -30.51
CA VAL A 112 -30.05 10.34 -31.13
C VAL A 112 -30.03 11.09 -32.46
N ALA A 113 -31.06 10.86 -33.30
CA ALA A 113 -31.10 11.35 -34.67
C ALA A 113 -31.98 12.58 -34.91
N GLY A 114 -32.94 12.85 -34.03
CA GLY A 114 -34.06 13.77 -34.25
C GLY A 114 -33.66 15.19 -34.60
N THR A 115 -34.54 15.84 -35.35
CA THR A 115 -34.44 17.22 -35.85
C THR A 115 -35.77 17.94 -35.60
N ALA A 116 -35.85 19.22 -35.98
CA ALA A 116 -37.09 20.01 -35.94
C ALA A 116 -38.29 19.28 -36.59
N GLU A 117 -38.05 18.47 -37.62
CA GLU A 117 -39.09 17.69 -38.32
C GLU A 117 -39.84 16.73 -37.38
N SER A 118 -39.12 16.11 -36.44
CA SER A 118 -39.68 15.12 -35.50
C SER A 118 -40.39 15.75 -34.31
N VAL A 119 -40.19 17.05 -34.06
CA VAL A 119 -40.69 17.75 -32.88
C VAL A 119 -42.22 17.72 -32.80
N PRO A 120 -43.01 18.00 -33.86
CA PRO A 120 -44.47 17.96 -33.76
C PRO A 120 -45.02 16.57 -33.38
N ALA A 121 -44.38 15.49 -33.85
CA ALA A 121 -44.79 14.12 -33.53
C ALA A 121 -44.49 13.78 -32.06
N LEU A 122 -43.32 14.19 -31.57
CA LEU A 122 -42.94 14.02 -30.16
C LEU A 122 -43.80 14.91 -29.24
N ALA A 123 -44.13 16.12 -29.67
CA ALA A 123 -44.96 17.07 -28.92
C ALA A 123 -46.36 16.51 -28.64
N ALA A 124 -46.94 15.78 -29.60
CA ALA A 124 -48.24 15.14 -29.44
C ALA A 124 -48.28 14.09 -28.31
N LEU A 125 -47.11 13.56 -27.90
CA LEU A 125 -46.97 12.55 -26.85
C LEU A 125 -46.67 13.14 -25.47
N LEU A 126 -46.47 14.46 -25.37
CA LEU A 126 -46.04 15.11 -24.12
C LEU A 126 -47.05 15.00 -22.97
N LEU A 127 -48.35 14.95 -23.27
CA LEU A 127 -49.42 14.79 -22.29
C LEU A 127 -49.89 13.32 -22.14
N ASP A 128 -49.30 12.40 -22.91
CA ASP A 128 -49.62 10.99 -22.83
C ASP A 128 -49.06 10.38 -21.53
N LYS A 129 -49.89 9.61 -20.82
CA LYS A 129 -49.56 9.02 -19.51
C LYS A 129 -48.42 7.98 -19.57
N ASP A 130 -48.25 7.29 -20.69
CA ASP A 130 -47.31 6.18 -20.85
C ASP A 130 -46.06 6.58 -21.67
N LEU A 131 -46.16 7.66 -22.46
CA LEU A 131 -45.14 8.09 -23.42
C LEU A 131 -44.52 9.47 -23.15
N SER A 132 -45.07 10.28 -22.23
CA SER A 132 -44.54 11.61 -21.91
C SER A 132 -43.04 11.60 -21.59
N ASP A 133 -42.59 10.64 -20.77
CA ASP A 133 -41.18 10.51 -20.39
C ASP A 133 -40.27 10.26 -21.59
N MET A 134 -40.72 9.40 -22.51
CA MET A 134 -39.96 9.07 -23.71
C MET A 134 -39.94 10.22 -24.73
N ALA A 135 -41.06 10.94 -24.85
CA ALA A 135 -41.15 12.12 -25.69
C ALA A 135 -40.18 13.22 -25.21
N ARG A 136 -40.18 13.49 -23.89
CA ARG A 136 -39.25 14.44 -23.28
C ARG A 136 -37.80 14.00 -23.39
N TYR A 137 -37.50 12.71 -23.18
CA TYR A 137 -36.15 12.17 -23.35
C TYR A 137 -35.56 12.48 -24.74
N ALA A 138 -36.39 12.44 -25.78
CA ALA A 138 -36.02 12.85 -27.13
C ALA A 138 -35.93 14.37 -27.29
N LEU A 139 -36.99 15.11 -26.96
CA LEU A 139 -37.08 16.57 -27.12
C LEU A 139 -35.98 17.32 -26.35
N GLU A 140 -35.59 16.84 -25.17
CA GLU A 140 -34.51 17.40 -24.36
C GLU A 140 -33.19 17.46 -25.13
N ARG A 141 -32.90 16.44 -25.95
CA ARG A 141 -31.63 16.27 -26.69
C ARG A 141 -31.66 16.84 -28.11
N ILE A 142 -32.84 17.15 -28.65
CA ILE A 142 -32.97 17.79 -29.97
C ILE A 142 -32.49 19.25 -29.84
N PRO A 143 -31.43 19.68 -30.55
CA PRO A 143 -30.82 21.00 -30.34
C PRO A 143 -31.69 22.17 -30.82
N ASP A 144 -32.70 21.90 -31.65
CA ASP A 144 -33.58 22.92 -32.22
C ASP A 144 -34.45 23.60 -31.16
N ALA A 145 -34.72 24.91 -31.33
CA ALA A 145 -35.50 25.71 -30.40
C ALA A 145 -36.96 25.26 -30.30
N SER A 146 -37.53 24.73 -31.39
CA SER A 146 -38.91 24.25 -31.43
C SER A 146 -39.18 23.13 -30.41
N ALA A 147 -38.16 22.37 -30.00
CA ALA A 147 -38.31 21.35 -28.97
C ALA A 147 -38.63 21.96 -27.59
N ALA A 148 -38.01 23.10 -27.27
CA ALA A 148 -38.33 23.85 -26.04
C ALA A 148 -39.71 24.53 -26.16
N ASP A 149 -40.04 25.11 -27.33
CA ASP A 149 -41.37 25.67 -27.60
C ASP A 149 -42.49 24.65 -27.41
N ALA A 150 -42.28 23.42 -27.88
CA ALA A 150 -43.24 22.33 -27.72
C ALA A 150 -43.45 21.98 -26.25
N MET A 151 -42.37 21.87 -25.47
CA MET A 151 -42.46 21.59 -24.03
C MET A 151 -43.09 22.75 -23.26
N ARG A 152 -42.77 24.02 -23.58
CA ARG A 152 -43.43 25.20 -23.01
C ARG A 152 -44.93 25.22 -23.27
N SER A 153 -45.31 24.94 -24.51
CA SER A 153 -46.71 24.91 -24.94
C SER A 153 -47.51 23.80 -24.24
N ALA A 154 -46.90 22.63 -24.03
CA ALA A 154 -47.51 21.52 -23.32
C ALA A 154 -47.56 21.73 -21.79
N LEU A 155 -46.56 22.43 -21.22
CA LEU A 155 -46.44 22.66 -19.78
C LEU A 155 -47.68 23.35 -19.19
N ALA A 156 -48.29 24.29 -19.92
CA ALA A 156 -49.50 25.00 -19.49
C ALA A 156 -50.71 24.08 -19.27
N LYS A 157 -50.71 22.89 -19.89
CA LYS A 157 -51.79 21.90 -19.83
C LYS A 157 -51.43 20.67 -18.99
N ALA A 158 -50.16 20.54 -18.61
CA ALA A 158 -49.65 19.38 -17.90
C ALA A 158 -49.97 19.44 -16.40
N THR A 159 -50.21 18.27 -15.80
CA THR A 159 -50.43 18.09 -14.36
C THR A 159 -49.54 16.96 -13.83
N GLY A 160 -49.36 16.88 -12.51
CA GLY A 160 -48.63 15.81 -11.84
C GLY A 160 -47.26 15.50 -12.44
N LYS A 161 -46.97 14.21 -12.69
CA LYS A 161 -45.66 13.72 -13.15
C LYS A 161 -45.24 14.29 -14.50
N GLN A 162 -46.17 14.51 -15.42
CA GLN A 162 -45.88 15.10 -16.73
C GLN A 162 -45.39 16.55 -16.59
N LYS A 163 -46.03 17.34 -15.70
CA LYS A 163 -45.62 18.72 -15.41
C LYS A 163 -44.21 18.76 -14.82
N VAL A 164 -43.95 17.94 -13.79
CA VAL A 164 -42.61 17.76 -13.19
C VAL A 164 -41.57 17.42 -14.25
N GLY A 165 -41.88 16.45 -15.12
CA GLY A 165 -40.99 16.02 -16.17
C GLY A 165 -40.64 17.11 -17.18
N MET A 166 -41.63 17.91 -17.61
CA MET A 166 -41.41 19.02 -18.54
C MET A 166 -40.56 20.13 -17.92
N ILE A 167 -40.84 20.49 -16.67
CA ILE A 167 -40.04 21.47 -15.92
C ILE A 167 -38.57 21.01 -15.85
N ASN A 168 -38.33 19.75 -15.48
CA ASN A 168 -36.98 19.19 -15.41
C ASN A 168 -36.25 19.28 -16.76
N SER A 169 -36.89 18.86 -17.85
CA SER A 169 -36.27 18.88 -19.19
C SER A 169 -36.02 20.31 -19.70
N LEU A 170 -36.89 21.27 -19.40
CA LEU A 170 -36.64 22.69 -19.70
C LEU A 170 -35.47 23.25 -18.87
N GLY A 171 -35.34 22.81 -17.61
CA GLY A 171 -34.19 23.10 -16.75
C GLY A 171 -32.87 22.52 -17.29
N GLU A 172 -32.85 21.27 -17.73
CA GLU A 172 -31.66 20.64 -18.35
C GLU A 172 -31.21 21.38 -19.62
N ARG A 173 -32.17 21.84 -20.42
CA ARG A 173 -31.91 22.68 -21.60
C ARG A 173 -31.50 24.11 -21.25
N ARG A 174 -31.61 24.51 -19.97
CA ARG A 174 -31.35 25.87 -19.48
C ARG A 174 -32.16 26.93 -20.23
N ASP A 175 -33.42 26.61 -20.51
CA ASP A 175 -34.28 27.45 -21.33
C ASP A 175 -34.76 28.70 -20.58
N ALA A 176 -34.09 29.83 -20.80
CA ALA A 176 -34.42 31.10 -20.14
C ALA A 176 -35.86 31.59 -20.41
N ALA A 177 -36.41 31.31 -21.60
CA ALA A 177 -37.77 31.68 -21.96
C ALA A 177 -38.84 30.99 -21.09
N SER A 178 -38.51 29.86 -20.44
CA SER A 178 -39.40 29.19 -19.48
C SER A 178 -39.33 29.77 -18.06
N GLY A 179 -38.41 30.70 -17.80
CA GLY A 179 -38.12 31.20 -16.45
C GLY A 179 -39.37 31.68 -15.70
N THR A 180 -40.22 32.49 -16.33
CA THR A 180 -41.46 33.00 -15.71
C THR A 180 -42.47 31.89 -15.40
N ALA A 181 -42.68 30.96 -16.35
CA ALA A 181 -43.61 29.85 -16.17
C ALA A 181 -43.14 28.88 -15.07
N ILE A 182 -41.84 28.60 -15.02
CA ILE A 182 -41.25 27.75 -13.98
C ILE A 182 -41.24 28.46 -12.63
N ALA A 183 -40.97 29.77 -12.57
CA ALA A 183 -41.04 30.56 -11.34
C ALA A 183 -42.44 30.54 -10.71
N ALA A 184 -43.50 30.56 -11.52
CA ALA A 184 -44.86 30.39 -11.01
C ALA A 184 -45.07 29.03 -10.32
N ALA A 185 -44.42 27.97 -10.83
CA ALA A 185 -44.52 26.61 -10.29
C ALA A 185 -43.80 26.42 -8.94
N LEU A 186 -42.96 27.36 -8.48
CA LEU A 186 -42.38 27.34 -7.13
C LEU A 186 -43.44 27.41 -6.01
N ARG A 187 -44.63 27.94 -6.33
CA ARG A 187 -45.76 28.08 -5.40
C ARG A 187 -46.84 27.02 -5.62
N ASP A 188 -46.55 25.99 -6.41
CA ASP A 188 -47.50 24.90 -6.64
C ASP A 188 -47.78 24.16 -5.33
N ALA A 189 -49.02 23.67 -5.18
CA ALA A 189 -49.44 22.94 -3.99
C ALA A 189 -48.72 21.58 -3.89
N ASP A 190 -48.41 20.99 -5.04
CA ASP A 190 -47.62 19.76 -5.16
C ASP A 190 -46.13 20.06 -4.92
N ALA A 191 -45.57 19.48 -3.86
CA ALA A 191 -44.17 19.67 -3.49
C ALA A 191 -43.21 19.17 -4.59
N MET A 192 -43.57 18.09 -5.31
CA MET A 192 -42.73 17.58 -6.39
C MET A 192 -42.62 18.57 -7.55
N VAL A 193 -43.69 19.32 -7.82
CA VAL A 193 -43.69 20.37 -8.85
C VAL A 193 -42.85 21.56 -8.39
N ALA A 194 -42.99 21.98 -7.13
CA ALA A 194 -42.21 23.09 -6.58
C ALA A 194 -40.71 22.78 -6.49
N GLU A 195 -40.32 21.56 -6.12
CA GLU A 195 -38.93 21.10 -6.11
C GLU A 195 -38.34 21.05 -7.52
N ALA A 196 -39.07 20.49 -8.49
CA ALA A 196 -38.66 20.49 -9.88
C ALA A 196 -38.46 21.90 -10.42
N ALA A 197 -39.35 22.83 -10.04
CA ALA A 197 -39.25 24.23 -10.42
C ALA A 197 -37.99 24.90 -9.83
N ALA A 198 -37.70 24.66 -8.55
CA ALA A 198 -36.50 25.16 -7.89
C ALA A 198 -35.23 24.63 -8.57
N ALA A 199 -35.13 23.32 -8.78
CA ALA A 199 -33.99 22.69 -9.44
C ALA A 199 -33.81 23.19 -10.88
N ALA A 200 -34.90 23.35 -11.64
CA ALA A 200 -34.85 23.87 -13.01
C ALA A 200 -34.38 25.33 -13.06
N LEU A 201 -34.86 26.19 -12.16
CA LEU A 201 -34.40 27.59 -12.08
C LEU A 201 -32.93 27.70 -11.70
N GLY A 202 -32.44 26.84 -10.80
CA GLY A 202 -31.00 26.76 -10.49
C GLY A 202 -30.15 26.45 -11.73
N LYS A 203 -30.62 25.53 -12.60
CA LYS A 203 -29.93 25.17 -13.86
C LYS A 203 -30.02 26.26 -14.93
N ILE A 204 -31.19 26.89 -15.06
CA ILE A 204 -31.40 28.03 -15.97
C ILE A 204 -30.47 29.18 -15.57
N GLY A 205 -30.45 29.51 -14.28
CA GLY A 205 -29.64 30.58 -13.70
C GLY A 205 -30.09 31.97 -14.13
N GLY A 206 -29.26 32.97 -13.81
CA GLY A 206 -29.53 34.37 -14.13
C GLY A 206 -30.30 35.13 -13.04
N PRO A 207 -30.35 36.46 -13.14
CA PRO A 207 -30.87 37.33 -12.07
C PRO A 207 -32.35 37.08 -11.77
N ASP A 208 -33.17 36.82 -12.79
CA ASP A 208 -34.60 36.55 -12.61
C ASP A 208 -34.85 35.23 -11.88
N ALA A 209 -34.06 34.19 -12.18
CA ALA A 209 -34.14 32.92 -11.49
C ALA A 209 -33.73 33.05 -10.02
N VAL A 210 -32.62 33.74 -9.73
CA VAL A 210 -32.17 34.03 -8.36
C VAL A 210 -33.25 34.80 -7.59
N LYS A 211 -33.82 35.86 -8.18
CA LYS A 211 -34.88 36.67 -7.57
C LYS A 211 -36.12 35.84 -7.28
N ALA A 212 -36.54 34.97 -8.20
CA ALA A 212 -37.70 34.08 -8.01
C ALA A 212 -37.46 33.09 -6.87
N LEU A 213 -36.29 32.44 -6.85
CA LEU A 213 -35.88 31.49 -5.80
C LEU A 213 -35.83 32.17 -4.43
N GLN A 214 -35.18 33.33 -4.32
CA GLN A 214 -35.10 34.12 -3.08
C GLN A 214 -36.49 34.54 -2.58
N ALA A 215 -37.38 34.98 -3.46
CA ALA A 215 -38.73 35.40 -3.10
C ALA A 215 -39.62 34.23 -2.65
N ALA A 216 -39.42 33.03 -3.19
CA ALA A 216 -40.19 31.84 -2.82
C ALA A 216 -39.69 31.18 -1.53
N ARG A 217 -38.40 31.31 -1.21
CA ARG A 217 -37.74 30.60 -0.12
C ARG A 217 -38.41 30.76 1.26
N PRO A 218 -38.83 31.96 1.72
CA PRO A 218 -39.34 32.13 3.08
C PRO A 218 -40.63 31.33 3.33
N SER A 219 -41.54 31.30 2.35
CA SER A 219 -42.85 30.65 2.42
C SER A 219 -42.88 29.21 1.91
N ALA A 220 -41.76 28.69 1.39
CA ALA A 220 -41.66 27.32 0.91
C ALA A 220 -41.72 26.28 2.05
N LYS A 221 -42.22 25.08 1.72
CA LYS A 221 -42.18 23.91 2.61
C LYS A 221 -40.73 23.49 2.90
N PRO A 222 -40.43 22.80 4.01
CA PRO A 222 -39.06 22.41 4.37
C PRO A 222 -38.30 21.66 3.27
N GLU A 223 -38.95 20.72 2.57
CA GLU A 223 -38.31 19.94 1.51
C GLU A 223 -37.92 20.81 0.30
N VAL A 224 -38.82 21.73 -0.06
CA VAL A 224 -38.61 22.72 -1.14
C VAL A 224 -37.54 23.74 -0.76
N LYS A 225 -37.46 24.16 0.51
CA LYS A 225 -36.45 25.11 1.01
C LYS A 225 -35.02 24.62 0.81
N ALA A 226 -34.77 23.33 1.05
CA ALA A 226 -33.47 22.71 0.79
C ALA A 226 -33.11 22.76 -0.70
N THR A 227 -34.06 22.38 -1.56
CA THR A 227 -33.87 22.42 -3.03
C THR A 227 -33.67 23.84 -3.55
N ILE A 228 -34.34 24.84 -2.97
CA ILE A 228 -34.10 26.26 -3.29
C ILE A 228 -32.69 26.70 -2.88
N ALA A 229 -32.18 26.25 -1.72
CA ALA A 229 -30.82 26.56 -1.29
C ALA A 229 -29.79 25.99 -2.29
N ASP A 230 -29.94 24.73 -2.69
CA ASP A 230 -29.09 24.09 -3.71
C ASP A 230 -29.16 24.83 -5.06
N ALA A 231 -30.36 25.26 -5.47
CA ALA A 231 -30.56 26.02 -6.69
C ALA A 231 -29.87 27.40 -6.64
N LEU A 232 -29.94 28.09 -5.50
CA LEU A 232 -29.24 29.37 -5.29
C LEU A 232 -27.72 29.19 -5.29
N MET A 233 -27.22 28.13 -4.67
CA MET A 233 -25.79 27.77 -4.70
C MET A 233 -25.31 27.50 -6.12
N LEU A 234 -26.08 26.76 -6.92
CA LEU A 234 -25.78 26.50 -8.33
C LEU A 234 -25.76 27.79 -9.17
N CYS A 235 -26.68 28.71 -8.91
CA CYS A 235 -26.66 30.04 -9.52
C CYS A 235 -25.39 30.82 -9.13
N ALA A 236 -25.00 30.79 -7.86
CA ALA A 236 -23.80 31.48 -7.38
C ALA A 236 -22.51 30.89 -7.98
N ASP A 237 -22.40 29.56 -8.07
CA ASP A 237 -21.26 28.88 -8.72
C ASP A 237 -21.10 29.33 -10.18
N ARG A 238 -22.22 29.48 -10.88
CA ARG A 238 -22.23 29.97 -12.26
C ARG A 238 -21.80 31.43 -12.36
N LEU A 239 -22.25 32.29 -11.45
CA LEU A 239 -21.82 33.68 -11.39
C LEU A 239 -20.30 33.79 -11.16
N VAL A 240 -19.71 32.94 -10.32
CA VAL A 240 -18.24 32.84 -10.19
C VAL A 240 -17.58 32.44 -11.51
N ALA A 241 -18.12 31.44 -12.22
CA ALA A 241 -17.60 31.03 -13.53
C ALA A 241 -17.71 32.15 -14.59
N GLU A 242 -18.71 33.02 -14.47
CA GLU A 242 -18.92 34.21 -15.29
C GLU A 242 -18.12 35.44 -14.80
N LYS A 243 -17.32 35.30 -13.72
CA LYS A 243 -16.52 36.37 -13.07
C LYS A 243 -17.36 37.49 -12.43
N LYS A 244 -18.63 37.23 -12.12
CA LYS A 244 -19.54 38.14 -11.40
C LYS A 244 -19.47 37.90 -9.89
N ASN A 245 -18.29 38.13 -9.34
CA ASN A 245 -17.93 37.70 -7.99
C ASN A 245 -18.73 38.41 -6.89
N ASP A 246 -19.09 39.68 -7.06
CA ASP A 246 -19.85 40.43 -6.05
C ASP A 246 -21.30 39.91 -5.97
N GLU A 247 -21.93 39.63 -7.11
CA GLU A 247 -23.27 39.01 -7.18
C GLU A 247 -23.26 37.59 -6.57
N ALA A 248 -22.25 36.78 -6.89
CA ALA A 248 -22.09 35.45 -6.30
C ALA A 248 -21.89 35.52 -4.79
N SER A 249 -21.04 36.45 -4.32
CA SER A 249 -20.75 36.64 -2.89
C SER A 249 -22.00 37.00 -2.10
N ALA A 250 -22.89 37.84 -2.64
CA ALA A 250 -24.15 38.18 -1.98
C ALA A 250 -25.04 36.94 -1.74
N ILE A 251 -25.11 36.03 -2.73
CA ILE A 251 -25.87 34.77 -2.58
C ILE A 251 -25.21 33.86 -1.53
N TYR A 252 -23.89 33.69 -1.58
CA TYR A 252 -23.19 32.86 -0.59
C TYR A 252 -23.30 33.43 0.83
N GLN A 253 -23.26 34.75 1.00
CA GLN A 253 -23.46 35.37 2.31
C GLN A 253 -24.85 35.04 2.89
N GLU A 254 -25.88 35.05 2.06
CA GLU A 254 -27.23 34.63 2.46
C GLU A 254 -27.24 33.16 2.89
N MET A 255 -26.57 32.27 2.14
CA MET A 255 -26.46 30.84 2.44
C MET A 255 -25.49 30.52 3.61
N TYR A 256 -24.70 31.49 4.06
CA TYR A 256 -23.78 31.35 5.18
C TYR A 256 -24.39 31.73 6.53
N LYS A 257 -25.59 32.34 6.55
CA LYS A 257 -26.24 32.80 7.78
C LYS A 257 -26.39 31.65 8.81
N PRO A 258 -26.33 31.94 10.12
CA PRO A 258 -26.42 30.92 11.17
C PRO A 258 -27.70 30.09 11.14
N THR A 259 -28.78 30.61 10.55
CA THR A 259 -30.07 29.94 10.34
C THR A 259 -30.02 28.78 9.34
N GLU A 260 -28.97 28.70 8.53
CA GLU A 260 -28.77 27.64 7.55
C GLU A 260 -28.16 26.38 8.16
N ALA A 261 -28.46 25.23 7.56
CA ALA A 261 -27.86 23.96 7.96
C ALA A 261 -26.33 24.01 7.77
N LYS A 262 -25.59 23.36 8.68
CA LYS A 262 -24.11 23.41 8.71
C LYS A 262 -23.48 23.08 7.34
N HIS A 263 -23.96 22.05 6.66
CA HIS A 263 -23.44 21.66 5.34
C HIS A 263 -23.65 22.74 4.26
N VAL A 264 -24.78 23.48 4.30
CA VAL A 264 -25.04 24.63 3.43
C VAL A 264 -24.05 25.75 3.74
N ARG A 265 -23.84 26.07 5.02
CA ARG A 265 -22.86 27.09 5.42
C ARG A 265 -21.43 26.72 5.00
N MET A 266 -21.05 25.45 5.09
CA MET A 266 -19.73 24.98 4.61
C MET A 266 -19.57 25.14 3.09
N ALA A 267 -20.62 24.81 2.33
CA ALA A 267 -20.63 25.02 0.89
C ALA A 267 -20.59 26.53 0.54
N ALA A 268 -21.34 27.36 1.27
CA ALA A 268 -21.34 28.80 1.13
C ALA A 268 -19.97 29.43 1.47
N LEU A 269 -19.29 28.96 2.53
CA LEU A 269 -17.95 29.40 2.88
C LEU A 269 -16.95 29.14 1.76
N ARG A 270 -17.01 27.96 1.13
CA ARG A 270 -16.22 27.65 -0.08
C ARG A 270 -16.50 28.66 -1.19
N GLY A 271 -17.78 28.94 -1.44
CA GLY A 271 -18.22 29.89 -2.44
C GLY A 271 -17.70 31.31 -2.17
N LEU A 272 -17.75 31.78 -0.92
CA LEU A 272 -17.22 33.08 -0.50
C LEU A 272 -15.72 33.19 -0.74
N VAL A 273 -14.97 32.12 -0.51
CA VAL A 273 -13.53 32.08 -0.78
C VAL A 273 -13.25 32.09 -2.28
N ALA A 274 -14.00 31.32 -3.07
CA ALA A 274 -13.87 31.28 -4.52
C ALA A 274 -14.23 32.62 -5.19
N ALA A 275 -15.25 33.32 -4.69
CA ALA A 275 -15.68 34.61 -5.20
C ALA A 275 -14.81 35.77 -4.69
N GLY A 276 -14.43 35.75 -3.41
CA GLY A 276 -13.79 36.87 -2.72
C GLY A 276 -12.26 36.85 -2.65
N GLY A 277 -11.63 35.68 -2.82
CA GLY A 277 -10.17 35.55 -2.67
C GLY A 277 -9.68 36.08 -1.32
N GLU A 278 -8.73 37.02 -1.33
CA GLU A 278 -8.21 37.66 -0.10
C GLU A 278 -9.29 38.41 0.70
N LYS A 279 -10.40 38.85 0.08
CA LYS A 279 -11.52 39.47 0.81
C LYS A 279 -12.19 38.52 1.81
N ALA A 280 -11.98 37.20 1.67
CA ALA A 280 -12.50 36.20 2.60
C ALA A 280 -11.59 35.99 3.83
N LEU A 281 -10.37 36.56 3.87
CA LEU A 281 -9.43 36.37 4.97
C LEU A 281 -9.98 36.77 6.35
N PRO A 282 -10.70 37.90 6.52
CA PRO A 282 -11.27 38.25 7.83
C PRO A 282 -12.28 37.20 8.33
N LEU A 283 -13.10 36.65 7.44
CA LEU A 283 -14.07 35.60 7.78
C LEU A 283 -13.36 34.29 8.16
N LEU A 284 -12.38 33.86 7.37
CA LEU A 284 -11.59 32.65 7.69
C LEU A 284 -10.89 32.78 9.04
N THR A 285 -10.36 33.98 9.31
CA THR A 285 -9.71 34.33 10.57
C THR A 285 -10.65 34.22 11.76
N GLU A 286 -11.86 34.78 11.65
CA GLU A 286 -12.90 34.70 12.67
C GLU A 286 -13.26 33.23 12.98
N ILE A 287 -13.44 32.41 11.94
CA ILE A 287 -13.77 30.99 12.09
C ILE A 287 -12.64 30.24 12.80
N LEU A 288 -11.38 30.50 12.44
CA LEU A 288 -10.22 29.87 13.07
C LEU A 288 -10.06 30.24 14.54
N ALA A 289 -10.47 31.46 14.94
CA ALA A 289 -10.48 31.90 16.33
C ALA A 289 -11.67 31.35 17.15
N GLY A 290 -12.66 30.75 16.49
CA GLY A 290 -13.85 30.16 17.14
C GLY A 290 -13.58 28.79 17.80
N THR A 291 -14.67 28.06 18.06
CA THR A 291 -14.63 26.74 18.74
C THR A 291 -15.26 25.59 17.95
N ASP A 292 -15.89 25.86 16.79
CA ASP A 292 -16.47 24.80 15.94
C ASP A 292 -15.38 24.12 15.12
N ALA A 293 -14.94 22.95 15.58
CA ALA A 293 -13.82 22.21 15.01
C ALA A 293 -14.01 21.85 13.51
N GLU A 294 -15.25 21.57 13.06
CA GLU A 294 -15.51 21.26 11.65
C GLU A 294 -15.36 22.51 10.78
N MET A 295 -15.86 23.65 11.26
CA MET A 295 -15.72 24.93 10.58
C MET A 295 -14.25 25.40 10.58
N GLN A 296 -13.51 25.19 11.66
CA GLN A 296 -12.07 25.47 11.74
C GLN A 296 -11.28 24.64 10.72
N ALA A 297 -11.56 23.33 10.61
CA ALA A 297 -10.92 22.47 9.63
C ALA A 297 -11.24 22.90 8.19
N ALA A 298 -12.50 23.29 7.92
CA ALA A 298 -12.90 23.82 6.63
C ALA A 298 -12.18 25.15 6.32
N ALA A 299 -12.15 26.08 7.26
CA ALA A 299 -11.49 27.38 7.11
C ALA A 299 -9.99 27.23 6.85
N LEU A 300 -9.31 26.32 7.56
CA LEU A 300 -7.90 26.02 7.31
C LEU A 300 -7.67 25.50 5.89
N ARG A 301 -8.51 24.58 5.41
CA ARG A 301 -8.42 24.07 4.03
C ARG A 301 -8.58 25.21 3.02
N PHE A 302 -9.55 26.08 3.23
CA PHE A 302 -9.80 27.20 2.33
C PHE A 302 -8.74 28.30 2.40
N LEU A 303 -8.11 28.49 3.56
CA LEU A 303 -6.98 29.41 3.74
C LEU A 303 -5.76 29.01 2.89
N ARG A 304 -5.58 27.71 2.62
CA ARG A 304 -4.57 27.20 1.67
C ARG A 304 -4.90 27.55 0.22
N GLU A 305 -6.18 27.67 -0.11
CA GLU A 305 -6.68 28.01 -1.44
C GLU A 305 -6.60 29.52 -1.72
N THR A 306 -6.53 30.36 -0.67
CA THR A 306 -6.25 31.80 -0.82
C THR A 306 -4.75 32.05 -1.02
N ALA A 307 -4.35 32.40 -2.23
CA ALA A 307 -2.97 32.71 -2.60
C ALA A 307 -2.60 34.18 -2.32
N GLY A 308 -1.43 34.43 -1.71
CA GLY A 308 -0.84 35.78 -1.57
C GLY A 308 0.21 35.88 -0.45
N PRO A 309 1.32 36.66 -0.58
CA PRO A 309 2.31 36.87 0.48
C PRO A 309 1.75 37.55 1.75
N GLY A 310 0.64 38.28 1.64
CA GLY A 310 -0.05 38.85 2.80
C GLY A 310 -0.67 37.78 3.71
N SER A 311 -1.11 36.66 3.14
CA SER A 311 -1.79 35.59 3.85
C SER A 311 -0.90 34.91 4.91
N ALA A 312 0.39 34.70 4.65
CA ALA A 312 1.29 34.04 5.59
C ALA A 312 1.51 34.87 6.86
N ARG A 313 1.66 36.20 6.72
CA ARG A 313 1.76 37.13 7.85
C ARG A 313 0.46 37.20 8.65
N THR A 314 -0.68 37.22 7.97
CA THR A 314 -1.99 37.14 8.64
C THR A 314 -2.11 35.85 9.44
N VAL A 315 -1.77 34.69 8.86
CA VAL A 315 -1.77 33.40 9.56
C VAL A 315 -0.84 33.41 10.77
N ALA A 316 0.38 33.93 10.63
CA ALA A 316 1.33 34.05 11.72
C ALA A 316 0.80 34.91 12.89
N ALA A 317 0.09 36.01 12.58
CA ALA A 317 -0.52 36.89 13.58
C ALA A 317 -1.71 36.24 14.33
N LEU A 318 -2.27 35.15 13.81
CA LEU A 318 -3.40 34.42 14.41
C LEU A 318 -2.98 33.30 15.35
N LEU A 319 -1.78 32.76 15.18
CA LEU A 319 -1.25 31.71 16.04
C LEU A 319 -1.53 31.92 17.55
N PRO A 320 -1.22 33.08 18.17
CA PRO A 320 -1.44 33.26 19.60
C PRO A 320 -2.93 33.31 20.01
N LYS A 321 -3.86 33.48 19.07
CA LYS A 321 -5.31 33.60 19.33
C LYS A 321 -6.07 32.29 19.13
N CYS A 322 -5.41 31.28 18.56
CA CYS A 322 -6.02 30.00 18.21
C CYS A 322 -5.87 28.97 19.33
N THR A 323 -6.75 27.95 19.31
CA THR A 323 -6.62 26.77 20.18
C THR A 323 -5.34 25.99 19.86
N PRO A 324 -4.80 25.16 20.78
CA PRO A 324 -3.59 24.37 20.50
C PRO A 324 -3.69 23.49 19.24
N SER A 325 -4.86 22.89 19.00
CA SER A 325 -5.11 22.12 17.77
C SER A 325 -5.01 22.99 16.50
N ALA A 326 -5.56 24.20 16.54
CA ALA A 326 -5.48 25.13 15.42
C ALA A 326 -4.06 25.71 15.26
N GLN A 327 -3.35 25.97 16.36
CA GLN A 327 -1.94 26.40 16.34
C GLN A 327 -1.05 25.40 15.62
N ALA A 328 -1.15 24.11 15.96
CA ALA A 328 -0.36 23.06 15.31
C ALA A 328 -0.61 23.00 13.79
N LEU A 329 -1.86 23.15 13.38
CA LEU A 329 -2.27 23.15 11.97
C LEU A 329 -1.78 24.39 11.21
N LEU A 330 -1.84 25.56 11.83
CA LEU A 330 -1.33 26.81 11.23
C LEU A 330 0.20 26.80 11.12
N LEU A 331 0.92 26.19 12.07
CA LEU A 331 2.38 26.02 11.99
C LEU A 331 2.79 25.14 10.78
N ASP A 332 2.05 24.06 10.51
CA ASP A 332 2.26 23.23 9.30
C ASP A 332 1.98 24.02 8.02
N ASP A 333 0.92 24.85 8.03
CA ASP A 333 0.58 25.74 6.92
C ASP A 333 1.69 26.75 6.62
N LEU A 334 2.19 27.46 7.63
CA LEU A 334 3.30 28.41 7.51
C LEU A 334 4.56 27.73 6.97
N ALA A 335 4.89 26.55 7.49
CA ALA A 335 6.03 25.76 7.05
C ALA A 335 5.91 25.29 5.59
N THR A 336 4.69 25.10 5.11
CA THR A 336 4.41 24.72 3.71
C THR A 336 4.50 25.93 2.77
N ARG A 337 4.09 27.12 3.23
CA ARG A 337 4.19 28.37 2.47
C ARG A 337 5.64 28.83 2.28
N GLY A 338 6.53 28.51 3.21
CA GLY A 338 7.96 28.80 3.09
C GLY A 338 8.33 30.28 3.27
N ASP A 339 7.43 31.12 3.78
CA ASP A 339 7.69 32.55 4.01
C ASP A 339 8.54 32.76 5.27
N ALA A 340 9.83 33.04 5.07
CA ALA A 340 10.79 33.26 6.14
C ALA A 340 10.40 34.41 7.09
N SER A 341 9.57 35.38 6.66
CA SER A 341 9.08 36.46 7.53
C SER A 341 8.22 35.96 8.70
N THR A 342 7.74 34.72 8.62
CA THR A 342 6.91 34.07 9.65
C THR A 342 7.72 33.27 10.67
N LEU A 343 9.04 33.14 10.47
CA LEU A 343 9.94 32.41 11.37
C LEU A 343 9.84 32.87 12.84
N PRO A 344 9.77 34.19 13.16
CA PRO A 344 9.64 34.62 14.57
C PRO A 344 8.39 34.05 15.26
N ALA A 345 7.29 33.89 14.53
CA ALA A 345 6.05 33.33 15.07
C ALA A 345 6.20 31.82 15.36
N ALA A 346 6.85 31.07 14.46
CA ALA A 346 7.16 29.65 14.68
C ALA A 346 8.14 29.45 15.85
N VAL A 347 9.19 30.26 15.95
CA VAL A 347 10.15 30.23 17.07
C VAL A 347 9.46 30.54 18.40
N GLY A 348 8.53 31.50 18.43
CA GLY A 348 7.74 31.80 19.63
C GLY A 348 6.95 30.61 20.15
N MET A 349 6.49 29.72 19.27
CA MET A 349 5.70 28.53 19.63
C MET A 349 6.54 27.34 20.14
N LEU A 350 7.88 27.38 20.05
CA LEU A 350 8.75 26.36 20.65
C LEU A 350 8.61 26.26 22.17
N LYS A 351 8.11 27.33 22.82
CA LYS A 351 7.88 27.40 24.27
C LYS A 351 6.43 27.19 24.67
N SER A 352 5.58 26.70 23.75
CA SER A 352 4.17 26.45 24.06
C SER A 352 4.02 25.47 25.23
N PRO A 353 3.04 25.67 26.13
CA PRO A 353 2.73 24.68 27.16
C PRO A 353 2.22 23.37 26.55
N ASP A 354 1.64 23.42 25.34
CA ASP A 354 1.12 22.26 24.63
C ASP A 354 2.20 21.53 23.82
N ALA A 355 2.33 20.22 24.04
CA ALA A 355 3.34 19.38 23.40
C ALA A 355 3.16 19.24 21.88
N ALA A 356 1.91 19.14 21.41
CA ALA A 356 1.64 19.05 19.97
C ALA A 356 2.00 20.35 19.25
N VAL A 357 1.78 21.49 19.90
CA VAL A 357 2.20 22.80 19.38
C VAL A 357 3.71 22.93 19.36
N ARG A 358 4.44 22.51 20.41
CA ARG A 358 5.91 22.51 20.40
C ARG A 358 6.46 21.64 19.27
N LEU A 359 5.91 20.44 19.09
CA LEU A 359 6.32 19.52 18.04
C LEU A 359 6.08 20.11 16.63
N ALA A 360 4.92 20.71 16.40
CA ALA A 360 4.62 21.41 15.15
C ALA A 360 5.56 22.60 14.93
N ALA A 361 5.89 23.35 15.99
CA ALA A 361 6.81 24.48 15.94
C ALA A 361 8.24 24.02 15.57
N ILE A 362 8.75 22.95 16.16
CA ILE A 362 10.06 22.37 15.83
C ILE A 362 10.12 22.00 14.34
N ARG A 363 9.08 21.34 13.83
CA ARG A 363 8.99 20.97 12.41
C ARG A 363 8.92 22.19 11.49
N ALA A 364 8.17 23.22 11.87
CA ALA A 364 8.08 24.46 11.12
C ALA A 364 9.42 25.21 11.09
N VAL A 365 10.09 25.35 12.23
CA VAL A 365 11.42 25.94 12.34
C VAL A 365 12.44 25.15 11.53
N GLY A 366 12.35 23.82 11.46
CA GLY A 366 13.23 23.01 10.60
C GLY A 366 13.10 23.28 9.09
N ARG A 367 11.98 23.87 8.64
CA ARG A 367 11.77 24.24 7.22
C ARG A 367 12.03 25.73 6.95
N LEU A 368 11.60 26.60 7.86
CA LEU A 368 11.67 28.05 7.73
C LEU A 368 12.96 28.65 8.30
N GLY A 369 13.64 27.91 9.17
CA GLY A 369 14.74 28.39 9.99
C GLY A 369 16.02 28.60 9.21
N ASP A 370 16.89 29.41 9.81
CA ASP A 370 18.22 29.77 9.34
C ASP A 370 19.24 29.56 10.47
N ALA A 371 20.47 30.05 10.32
CA ALA A 371 21.50 29.94 11.35
C ALA A 371 21.09 30.52 12.72
N SER A 372 20.17 31.49 12.77
CA SER A 372 19.69 32.09 14.03
C SER A 372 18.91 31.10 14.91
N THR A 373 18.39 30.02 14.32
CA THR A 373 17.59 29.00 15.02
C THR A 373 18.42 27.89 15.65
N LEU A 374 19.71 27.79 15.31
CA LEU A 374 20.62 26.74 15.78
C LEU A 374 20.72 26.64 17.31
N PRO A 375 20.80 27.74 18.09
CA PRO A 375 20.87 27.62 19.54
C PRO A 375 19.63 26.93 20.13
N ALA A 376 18.43 27.24 19.62
CA ALA A 376 17.19 26.64 20.11
C ALA A 376 17.09 25.16 19.73
N LEU A 377 17.36 24.82 18.46
CA LEU A 377 17.24 23.45 17.97
C LEU A 377 18.32 22.52 18.55
N THR A 378 19.56 22.99 18.71
CA THR A 378 20.62 22.17 19.30
C THR A 378 20.40 21.92 20.79
N GLN A 379 19.86 22.91 21.52
CA GLN A 379 19.50 22.75 22.93
C GLN A 379 18.32 21.79 23.11
N LEU A 380 17.31 21.86 22.23
CA LEU A 380 16.21 20.87 22.20
C LEU A 380 16.71 19.47 21.86
N ALA A 381 17.58 19.31 20.87
CA ALA A 381 18.15 18.00 20.53
C ALA A 381 18.98 17.41 21.69
N ALA A 382 19.69 18.27 22.44
CA ALA A 382 20.53 17.83 23.56
C ALA A 382 19.76 17.58 24.87
N GLY A 383 18.66 18.32 25.10
CA GLY A 383 17.95 18.36 26.37
C GLY A 383 16.58 17.66 26.39
N ALA A 384 15.89 17.55 25.25
CA ALA A 384 14.59 16.89 25.16
C ALA A 384 14.71 15.36 25.12
N SER A 385 13.57 14.66 25.13
CA SER A 385 13.48 13.21 24.96
C SER A 385 12.28 12.84 24.09
N GLY A 386 12.27 11.62 23.55
CA GLY A 386 11.18 11.13 22.70
C GLY A 386 11.00 11.96 21.42
N GLU A 387 9.73 12.20 21.04
CA GLU A 387 9.39 12.82 19.76
C GLU A 387 9.95 14.23 19.56
N GLU A 388 10.06 15.03 20.64
CA GLU A 388 10.60 16.39 20.54
C GLU A 388 12.10 16.38 20.22
N GLN A 389 12.86 15.44 20.81
CA GLN A 389 14.28 15.27 20.50
C GLN A 389 14.46 14.83 19.04
N ASP A 390 13.68 13.85 18.59
CA ASP A 390 13.77 13.34 17.23
C ASP A 390 13.36 14.39 16.19
N ALA A 391 12.34 15.20 16.50
CA ALA A 391 11.94 16.33 15.67
C ALA A 391 13.02 17.41 15.61
N ALA A 392 13.69 17.72 16.73
CA ALA A 392 14.76 18.71 16.76
C ALA A 392 15.98 18.24 15.96
N ARG A 393 16.35 16.96 16.08
CA ARG A 393 17.39 16.34 15.25
C ARG A 393 17.05 16.39 13.77
N ALA A 394 15.83 16.00 13.40
CA ALA A 394 15.37 16.05 12.01
C ALA A 394 15.30 17.49 11.47
N ALA A 395 14.96 18.47 12.31
CA ALA A 395 14.97 19.87 11.95
C ALA A 395 16.39 20.35 11.65
N LEU A 396 17.36 20.08 12.53
CA LEU A 396 18.78 20.41 12.32
C LEU A 396 19.32 19.82 11.02
N ASP A 397 18.95 18.58 10.70
CA ASP A 397 19.42 17.88 9.50
C ASP A 397 18.83 18.49 8.20
N ARG A 398 17.65 19.12 8.28
CA ARG A 398 16.90 19.64 7.12
C ARG A 398 16.99 21.15 6.90
N LEU A 399 17.51 21.89 7.88
CA LEU A 399 17.67 23.34 7.76
C LEU A 399 18.36 23.73 6.44
N PRO A 400 17.90 24.76 5.72
CA PRO A 400 18.56 25.31 4.53
C PRO A 400 20.05 25.57 4.77
N ALA A 401 20.92 25.14 3.85
CA ALA A 401 22.35 24.97 4.15
C ALA A 401 23.23 26.21 3.98
N ALA A 402 22.76 27.28 3.33
CA ALA A 402 23.59 28.38 2.84
C ALA A 402 24.41 29.07 3.95
N ASP A 403 23.83 29.23 5.14
CA ASP A 403 24.42 29.87 6.32
C ASP A 403 24.56 28.91 7.52
N VAL A 404 23.81 27.81 7.51
CA VAL A 404 23.74 26.86 8.64
C VAL A 404 25.00 26.03 8.81
N ASN A 405 25.57 25.48 7.73
CA ASN A 405 26.74 24.60 7.86
C ASN A 405 27.96 25.34 8.44
N PRO A 406 28.34 26.54 7.95
CA PRO A 406 29.40 27.34 8.57
C PRO A 406 29.11 27.70 10.03
N ALA A 407 27.85 28.02 10.36
CA ALA A 407 27.45 28.38 11.73
C ALA A 407 27.47 27.19 12.71
N MET A 408 27.31 25.96 12.23
CA MET A 408 27.43 24.75 13.06
C MET A 408 28.88 24.43 13.46
N LEU A 409 29.89 24.81 12.67
CA LEU A 409 31.30 24.52 12.96
C LEU A 409 31.78 25.02 14.33
N PRO A 410 31.59 26.31 14.72
CA PRO A 410 32.00 26.78 16.04
C PRO A 410 31.19 26.15 17.17
N LEU A 411 29.94 25.72 16.92
CA LEU A 411 29.10 25.04 17.91
C LEU A 411 29.57 23.60 18.19
N ALA A 412 30.30 22.98 17.27
CA ALA A 412 30.93 21.68 17.49
C ALA A 412 32.16 21.77 18.41
N GLU A 413 32.76 22.97 18.55
CA GLU A 413 33.97 23.19 19.37
C GLU A 413 33.69 23.79 20.75
N LYS A 414 32.61 24.57 20.89
CA LYS A 414 32.34 25.39 22.09
C LYS A 414 30.99 25.03 22.71
N GLY A 415 30.90 25.11 24.04
CA GLY A 415 29.65 24.94 24.80
C GLY A 415 29.49 23.56 25.44
N ASP A 416 28.26 23.20 25.78
CA ASP A 416 27.90 21.95 26.47
C ASP A 416 28.20 20.69 25.63
N ALA A 417 28.71 19.63 26.27
CA ALA A 417 29.14 18.41 25.57
C ALA A 417 28.00 17.70 24.81
N LYS A 418 26.78 17.69 25.34
CA LYS A 418 25.62 17.08 24.66
C LYS A 418 25.24 17.88 23.43
N VAL A 419 25.29 19.21 23.52
CA VAL A 419 25.10 20.11 22.36
C VAL A 419 26.16 19.86 21.30
N ARG A 420 27.45 19.79 21.66
CA ARG A 420 28.53 19.49 20.71
C ARG A 420 28.32 18.15 20.01
N ALA A 421 27.91 17.11 20.76
CA ALA A 421 27.62 15.79 20.19
C ALA A 421 26.44 15.81 19.19
N GLU A 422 25.35 16.53 19.47
CA GLU A 422 24.22 16.68 18.54
C GLU A 422 24.59 17.49 17.29
N VAL A 423 25.46 18.50 17.44
CA VAL A 423 25.99 19.25 16.30
C VAL A 423 26.85 18.36 15.41
N LEU A 424 27.74 17.54 15.98
CA LEU A 424 28.57 16.58 15.24
C LEU A 424 27.72 15.56 14.48
N ARG A 425 26.64 15.06 15.11
CA ARG A 425 25.64 14.18 14.47
C ARG A 425 24.97 14.87 13.27
N SER A 426 24.55 16.11 13.44
CA SER A 426 23.94 16.91 12.38
C SER A 426 24.92 17.17 11.22
N LEU A 427 26.18 17.51 11.52
CA LEU A 427 27.23 17.71 10.51
C LEU A 427 27.46 16.43 9.67
N ALA A 428 27.37 15.25 10.29
CA ALA A 428 27.41 13.96 9.58
C ALA A 428 26.21 13.77 8.65
N ALA A 429 24.99 13.94 9.17
CA ALA A 429 23.75 13.78 8.40
C ALA A 429 23.69 14.73 7.20
N ARG A 430 24.18 15.95 7.38
CA ARG A 430 24.21 17.01 6.36
C ARG A 430 25.40 16.90 5.40
N ARG A 431 26.37 16.00 5.67
CA ARG A 431 27.66 15.91 4.98
C ARG A 431 28.33 17.29 4.82
N ALA A 432 28.38 18.04 5.92
CA ALA A 432 28.74 19.45 5.89
C ALA A 432 30.16 19.66 5.32
N PRO A 433 30.32 20.46 4.25
CA PRO A 433 31.64 20.74 3.67
C PRO A 433 32.49 21.52 4.67
N GLY A 434 33.79 21.21 4.70
CA GLY A 434 34.74 21.86 5.62
C GLY A 434 34.65 21.42 7.09
N ALA A 435 33.78 20.46 7.43
CA ALA A 435 33.65 19.99 8.82
C ALA A 435 34.79 19.07 9.27
N VAL A 436 35.49 18.40 8.34
CA VAL A 436 36.53 17.38 8.66
C VAL A 436 37.59 17.88 9.66
N PRO A 437 38.20 19.08 9.52
CA PRO A 437 39.19 19.56 10.50
C PRO A 437 38.62 19.72 11.91
N VAL A 438 37.40 20.25 12.03
CA VAL A 438 36.71 20.45 13.31
C VAL A 438 36.38 19.10 13.95
N VAL A 439 35.90 18.16 13.15
CA VAL A 439 35.55 16.81 13.62
C VAL A 439 36.80 16.04 14.06
N LEU A 440 37.93 16.15 13.34
CA LEU A 440 39.20 15.53 13.75
C LEU A 440 39.65 16.03 15.12
N LYS A 441 39.53 17.33 15.38
CA LYS A 441 39.83 17.91 16.70
C LYS A 441 38.87 17.40 17.78
N ALA A 442 37.58 17.31 17.48
CA ALA A 442 36.57 16.79 18.41
C ALA A 442 36.76 15.29 18.73
N ALA A 443 37.40 14.51 17.84
CA ALA A 443 37.76 13.13 18.12
C ALA A 443 38.85 12.98 19.19
N GLU A 444 39.54 14.06 19.56
CA GLU A 444 40.51 14.14 20.66
C GLU A 444 39.93 14.85 21.91
N ASP A 445 38.62 15.13 21.95
CA ASP A 445 37.97 15.86 23.05
C ASP A 445 38.10 15.12 24.40
N ALA A 446 38.09 15.84 25.51
CA ALA A 446 38.12 15.24 26.85
C ALA A 446 36.84 14.45 27.15
N ASP A 447 35.69 14.85 26.59
CA ASP A 447 34.40 14.20 26.78
C ASP A 447 34.23 12.97 25.86
N ALA A 448 33.90 11.83 26.45
CA ALA A 448 33.78 10.57 25.73
C ALA A 448 32.60 10.53 24.74
N ALA A 449 31.49 11.22 25.02
CA ALA A 449 30.35 11.27 24.12
C ALA A 449 30.68 12.12 22.89
N VAL A 450 31.44 13.21 23.07
CA VAL A 450 31.91 14.06 21.97
C VAL A 450 32.91 13.30 21.08
N ARG A 451 33.88 12.58 21.67
CA ARG A 451 34.80 11.73 20.89
C ARG A 451 34.06 10.67 20.09
N ALA A 452 33.14 9.95 20.71
CA ALA A 452 32.35 8.92 20.04
C ALA A 452 31.52 9.49 18.87
N ALA A 453 30.87 10.64 19.08
CA ALA A 453 30.12 11.34 18.03
C ALA A 453 31.05 11.78 16.89
N ALA A 454 32.22 12.35 17.19
CA ALA A 454 33.19 12.78 16.20
C ALA A 454 33.72 11.62 15.36
N LEU A 455 34.08 10.50 15.98
CA LEU A 455 34.55 9.29 15.27
C LEU A 455 33.47 8.70 14.36
N ALA A 456 32.21 8.71 14.80
CA ALA A 456 31.08 8.32 13.95
C ALA A 456 30.88 9.30 12.77
N THR A 457 31.08 10.59 12.99
CA THR A 457 31.02 11.61 11.94
C THR A 457 32.13 11.43 10.90
N LEU A 458 33.37 11.10 11.30
CA LEU A 458 34.47 10.84 10.37
C LEU A 458 34.18 9.68 9.41
N ASP A 459 33.53 8.59 9.87
CA ASP A 459 33.12 7.46 9.02
C ASP A 459 32.25 7.91 7.83
N ALA A 460 31.42 8.95 8.05
CA ALA A 460 30.47 9.49 7.09
C ALA A 460 31.06 10.55 6.14
N ILE A 461 31.91 11.45 6.66
CA ILE A 461 32.33 12.67 5.92
C ILE A 461 33.83 12.75 5.57
N ALA A 462 34.68 11.92 6.17
CA ALA A 462 36.12 12.03 5.97
C ALA A 462 36.51 11.63 4.53
N ASP A 463 37.49 12.37 3.98
CA ASP A 463 38.07 12.14 2.66
C ASP A 463 39.49 11.56 2.77
N GLU A 464 40.09 11.19 1.63
CA GLU A 464 41.42 10.58 1.57
C GLU A 464 42.51 11.42 2.27
N LYS A 465 42.35 12.74 2.35
CA LYS A 465 43.31 13.64 3.01
C LYS A 465 43.30 13.49 4.54
N ALA A 466 42.20 12.99 5.10
CA ALA A 466 42.08 12.75 6.53
C ALA A 466 42.77 11.45 7.00
N ALA A 467 43.17 10.55 6.09
CA ALA A 467 43.71 9.24 6.46
C ALA A 467 44.90 9.30 7.45
N PRO A 468 45.91 10.18 7.29
CA PRO A 468 46.99 10.31 8.28
C PRO A 468 46.51 10.73 9.67
N ALA A 469 45.53 11.63 9.74
CA ALA A 469 44.96 12.09 11.00
C ALA A 469 44.15 10.97 11.70
N ILE A 470 43.37 10.19 10.96
CA ILE A 470 42.63 9.05 11.54
C ILE A 470 43.59 7.95 12.01
N VAL A 471 44.71 7.71 11.31
CA VAL A 471 45.78 6.82 11.81
C VAL A 471 46.32 7.33 13.15
N ALA A 472 46.57 8.64 13.27
CA ALA A 472 46.99 9.23 14.54
C ALA A 472 45.98 8.96 15.67
N LEU A 473 44.67 9.09 15.40
CA LEU A 473 43.61 8.75 16.36
C LEU A 473 43.67 7.27 16.79
N ILE A 474 43.87 6.33 15.86
CA ILE A 474 44.02 4.90 16.18
C ILE A 474 45.23 4.66 17.10
N THR A 475 46.36 5.32 16.80
CA THR A 475 47.60 5.14 17.57
C THR A 475 47.56 5.77 18.95
N LYS A 476 46.90 6.93 19.10
CA LYS A 476 46.82 7.68 20.36
C LYS A 476 45.64 7.28 21.25
N ALA A 477 44.65 6.55 20.72
CA ALA A 477 43.48 6.13 21.48
C ALA A 477 43.91 5.37 22.74
N LYS A 478 43.31 5.75 23.88
CA LYS A 478 43.58 5.13 25.18
C LYS A 478 42.62 3.97 25.47
N ASP A 479 41.39 4.09 25.00
CA ASP A 479 40.32 3.11 25.14
C ASP A 479 40.09 2.35 23.83
N ASP A 480 39.65 1.10 23.96
CA ASP A 480 39.41 0.25 22.80
C ASP A 480 38.17 0.66 21.99
N LYS A 481 37.20 1.36 22.60
CA LYS A 481 35.99 1.80 21.90
C LYS A 481 36.33 2.88 20.87
N ASP A 482 37.06 3.92 21.28
CA ASP A 482 37.49 4.97 20.35
C ASP A 482 38.44 4.42 19.29
N ARG A 483 39.36 3.50 19.67
CA ARG A 483 40.24 2.83 18.71
C ARG A 483 39.48 2.04 17.65
N GLN A 484 38.46 1.28 18.04
CA GLN A 484 37.61 0.51 17.12
C GLN A 484 36.77 1.42 16.22
N ALA A 485 36.27 2.53 16.74
CA ALA A 485 35.52 3.51 15.94
C ALA A 485 36.44 4.20 14.91
N ALA A 486 37.66 4.58 15.28
CA ALA A 486 38.66 5.10 14.36
C ALA A 486 39.11 4.06 13.32
N GLU A 487 39.30 2.80 13.73
CA GLU A 487 39.59 1.66 12.82
C GLU A 487 38.48 1.49 11.78
N LYS A 488 37.21 1.57 12.21
CA LYS A 488 36.06 1.50 11.31
C LYS A 488 36.08 2.67 10.32
N ALA A 489 36.21 3.91 10.80
CA ALA A 489 36.20 5.10 9.97
C ALA A 489 37.30 5.04 8.89
N LEU A 490 38.54 4.68 9.25
CA LEU A 490 39.65 4.56 8.29
C LEU A 490 39.44 3.41 7.30
N GLY A 491 38.99 2.25 7.77
CA GLY A 491 38.71 1.10 6.90
C GLY A 491 37.61 1.41 5.87
N SER A 492 36.52 2.02 6.31
CA SER A 492 35.44 2.50 5.43
C SER A 492 35.95 3.50 4.40
N LEU A 493 36.74 4.49 4.84
CA LEU A 493 37.33 5.52 4.00
C LEU A 493 38.22 4.91 2.91
N CYS A 494 39.15 4.03 3.27
CA CYS A 494 40.02 3.40 2.29
C CYS A 494 39.32 2.39 1.38
N SER A 495 38.25 1.73 1.84
CA SER A 495 37.46 0.84 0.97
C SER A 495 36.76 1.59 -0.17
N ARG A 496 36.38 2.86 0.06
CA ARG A 496 35.72 3.75 -0.91
C ARG A 496 36.70 4.61 -1.72
N ALA A 497 37.97 4.65 -1.32
CA ALA A 497 38.99 5.47 -1.96
C ALA A 497 39.22 5.05 -3.41
N ALA A 498 39.44 6.03 -4.29
CA ALA A 498 39.78 5.76 -5.69
C ALA A 498 41.16 5.09 -5.79
N ASN A 499 42.10 5.52 -4.94
CA ASN A 499 43.41 4.93 -4.80
C ASN A 499 43.58 4.27 -3.42
N LYS A 500 43.21 2.99 -3.36
CA LYS A 500 43.28 2.18 -2.13
C LYS A 500 44.68 2.12 -1.52
N ASP A 501 45.71 1.99 -2.36
CA ASP A 501 47.09 1.92 -1.91
C ASP A 501 47.58 3.25 -1.31
N ALA A 502 47.18 4.38 -1.90
CA ALA A 502 47.50 5.71 -1.36
C ALA A 502 46.82 5.94 -0.01
N CYS A 503 45.53 5.56 0.11
CA CYS A 503 44.80 5.67 1.37
C CYS A 503 45.35 4.76 2.47
N ALA A 504 45.78 3.53 2.13
CA ALA A 504 46.37 2.59 3.07
C ALA A 504 47.81 2.94 3.46
N GLY A 505 48.50 3.79 2.68
CA GLY A 505 49.89 4.19 2.89
C GLY A 505 50.20 4.70 4.31
N PRO A 506 49.44 5.65 4.87
CA PRO A 506 49.60 6.11 6.24
C PRO A 506 49.49 5.00 7.29
N ALA A 507 48.57 4.05 7.10
CA ALA A 507 48.43 2.91 8.01
C ALA A 507 49.66 1.98 7.92
N LEU A 508 50.15 1.71 6.71
CA LEU A 508 51.37 0.92 6.49
C LEU A 508 52.59 1.54 7.19
N ALA A 509 52.76 2.85 7.11
CA ALA A 509 53.87 3.56 7.72
C ALA A 509 53.84 3.51 9.26
N ALA A 510 52.65 3.51 9.87
CA ALA A 510 52.48 3.56 11.32
C ALA A 510 52.56 2.20 12.03
N ILE A 511 52.39 1.07 11.33
CA ILE A 511 52.35 -0.27 11.97
C ILE A 511 53.65 -0.60 12.71
N GLY A 512 54.81 -0.19 12.20
CA GLY A 512 56.10 -0.53 12.80
C GLY A 512 56.34 0.13 14.16
N SER A 513 55.82 1.34 14.36
CA SER A 513 56.05 2.17 15.55
C SER A 513 54.88 2.22 16.53
N ALA A 514 53.70 1.71 16.16
CA ALA A 514 52.52 1.71 17.01
C ALA A 514 52.61 0.71 18.17
N GLU A 515 51.86 0.93 19.25
CA GLU A 515 51.70 -0.05 20.33
C GLU A 515 50.81 -1.23 19.91
N MET A 516 50.92 -2.38 20.59
CA MET A 516 50.31 -3.65 20.15
C MET A 516 48.81 -3.56 19.80
N PRO A 517 47.92 -2.93 20.60
CA PRO A 517 46.51 -2.80 20.24
C PRO A 517 46.28 -1.98 18.95
N ALA A 518 47.06 -0.91 18.78
CA ALA A 518 47.03 -0.07 17.58
C ALA A 518 47.62 -0.77 16.35
N ARG A 519 48.71 -1.54 16.52
CA ARG A 519 49.28 -2.39 15.45
C ARG A 519 48.24 -3.35 14.91
N CYS A 520 47.55 -4.07 15.80
CA CYS A 520 46.49 -5.00 15.42
C CYS A 520 45.33 -4.31 14.70
N ALA A 521 44.92 -3.11 15.16
CA ALA A 521 43.88 -2.32 14.52
C ALA A 521 44.28 -1.87 13.10
N LEU A 522 45.49 -1.35 12.92
CA LEU A 522 45.99 -0.93 11.61
C LEU A 522 46.08 -2.12 10.63
N ILE A 523 46.47 -3.32 11.08
CA ILE A 523 46.45 -4.54 10.25
C ILE A 523 45.02 -4.91 9.81
N ARG A 524 44.02 -4.71 10.67
CA ARG A 524 42.60 -4.89 10.30
C ARG A 524 42.10 -3.84 9.33
N VAL A 525 42.57 -2.60 9.45
CA VAL A 525 42.30 -1.54 8.46
C VAL A 525 42.82 -1.97 7.09
N LEU A 526 44.06 -2.49 6.99
CA LEU A 526 44.61 -2.97 5.71
C LEU A 526 43.75 -4.07 5.08
N GLY A 527 43.22 -4.98 5.91
CA GLY A 527 42.28 -6.01 5.49
C GLY A 527 41.01 -5.46 4.84
N ARG A 528 40.47 -4.36 5.37
CA ARG A 528 39.27 -3.69 4.83
C ARG A 528 39.56 -2.77 3.65
N ALA A 529 40.72 -2.12 3.65
CA ALA A 529 41.16 -1.24 2.56
C ALA A 529 41.31 -2.03 1.25
N GLY A 530 41.93 -3.21 1.32
CA GLY A 530 42.30 -3.99 0.15
C GLY A 530 43.42 -3.33 -0.65
N GLY A 531 43.73 -3.88 -1.84
CA GLY A 531 44.82 -3.42 -2.69
C GLY A 531 46.10 -4.26 -2.56
N ALA A 532 46.97 -4.15 -3.55
CA ALA A 532 48.13 -5.04 -3.69
C ALA A 532 49.17 -4.79 -2.59
N LYS A 533 49.42 -3.53 -2.22
CA LYS A 533 50.40 -3.20 -1.16
C LYS A 533 49.90 -3.63 0.22
N ALA A 534 48.62 -3.39 0.51
CA ALA A 534 47.99 -3.85 1.74
C ALA A 534 48.04 -5.38 1.85
N LEU A 535 47.74 -6.09 0.75
CA LEU A 535 47.80 -7.56 0.73
C LEU A 535 49.22 -8.07 0.99
N ALA A 536 50.22 -7.51 0.30
CA ALA A 536 51.62 -7.89 0.48
C ALA A 536 52.09 -7.67 1.94
N ALA A 537 51.71 -6.56 2.56
CA ALA A 537 52.04 -6.29 3.96
C ALA A 537 51.36 -7.27 4.93
N VAL A 538 50.05 -7.50 4.76
CA VAL A 538 49.30 -8.44 5.62
C VAL A 538 49.84 -9.87 5.50
N LYS A 539 50.29 -10.30 4.32
CA LYS A 539 50.98 -11.59 4.13
C LYS A 539 52.26 -11.68 4.96
N GLY A 540 53.04 -10.60 5.06
CA GLY A 540 54.24 -10.55 5.88
C GLY A 540 53.95 -10.80 7.36
N PHE A 541 52.85 -10.26 7.88
CA PHE A 541 52.46 -10.37 9.28
C PHE A 541 51.98 -11.78 9.70
N ILE A 542 51.71 -12.68 8.76
CA ILE A 542 51.38 -14.09 9.07
C ILE A 542 52.54 -14.77 9.83
N LYS A 543 53.79 -14.34 9.57
CA LYS A 543 55.01 -14.92 10.16
C LYS A 543 55.56 -14.11 11.35
N ASP A 544 54.83 -13.10 11.82
CA ASP A 544 55.28 -12.27 12.94
C ASP A 544 55.39 -13.11 14.23
N PRO A 545 56.42 -12.93 15.07
CA PRO A 545 56.55 -13.69 16.32
C PRO A 545 55.42 -13.43 17.33
N ALA A 546 54.73 -12.28 17.26
CA ALA A 546 53.63 -11.96 18.16
C ALA A 546 52.31 -12.64 17.73
N ALA A 547 51.70 -13.38 18.65
CA ALA A 547 50.48 -14.15 18.40
C ALA A 547 49.29 -13.26 17.98
N GLU A 548 49.17 -12.08 18.58
CA GLU A 548 48.11 -11.11 18.32
C GLU A 548 48.20 -10.55 16.90
N ILE A 549 49.42 -10.35 16.39
CA ILE A 549 49.68 -9.88 15.03
C ILE A 549 49.34 -10.96 14.01
N GLN A 550 49.72 -12.21 14.26
CA GLN A 550 49.32 -13.35 13.43
C GLN A 550 47.79 -13.48 13.37
N ASP A 551 47.13 -13.42 14.52
CA ASP A 551 45.67 -13.50 14.63
C ASP A 551 44.98 -12.38 13.84
N ALA A 552 45.48 -11.14 13.97
CA ALA A 552 44.97 -10.00 13.21
C ALA A 552 45.17 -10.17 11.70
N ALA A 553 46.36 -10.61 11.27
CA ALA A 553 46.68 -10.80 9.86
C ALA A 553 45.81 -11.87 9.20
N ILE A 554 45.62 -13.02 9.86
CA ILE A 554 44.82 -14.12 9.31
C ILE A 554 43.33 -13.73 9.27
N ARG A 555 42.82 -13.02 10.28
CA ARG A 555 41.45 -12.46 10.24
C ARG A 555 41.27 -11.46 9.10
N SER A 556 42.26 -10.59 8.86
CA SER A 556 42.25 -9.65 7.74
C SER A 556 42.20 -10.37 6.40
N LEU A 557 43.02 -11.41 6.19
CA LEU A 557 43.00 -12.20 4.96
C LEU A 557 41.68 -12.96 4.78
N ALA A 558 41.14 -13.54 5.85
CA ALA A 558 39.88 -14.28 5.77
C ALA A 558 38.69 -13.36 5.40
N ALA A 559 38.78 -12.07 5.76
CA ALA A 559 37.80 -11.04 5.44
C ALA A 559 38.14 -10.23 4.17
N TRP A 560 39.14 -10.64 3.37
CA TRP A 560 39.59 -9.89 2.19
C TRP A 560 38.48 -9.71 1.16
N ALA A 561 38.49 -8.60 0.43
CA ALA A 561 37.38 -8.23 -0.46
C ALA A 561 37.25 -9.12 -1.71
N ASP A 562 38.33 -9.76 -2.15
CA ASP A 562 38.39 -10.53 -3.39
C ASP A 562 39.29 -11.77 -3.26
N ALA A 563 39.32 -12.58 -4.32
CA ALA A 563 40.05 -13.85 -4.35
C ALA A 563 41.59 -13.71 -4.33
N ALA A 564 42.16 -12.50 -4.28
CA ALA A 564 43.61 -12.31 -4.27
C ALA A 564 44.28 -12.91 -3.02
N ALA A 565 43.57 -12.99 -1.89
CA ALA A 565 44.05 -13.61 -0.66
C ALA A 565 43.90 -15.15 -0.63
N ALA A 566 43.23 -15.75 -1.61
CA ALA A 566 42.91 -17.17 -1.59
C ALA A 566 44.14 -18.10 -1.55
N PRO A 567 45.23 -17.88 -2.33
CA PRO A 567 46.41 -18.75 -2.26
C PRO A 567 47.04 -18.79 -0.86
N ASP A 568 47.10 -17.64 -0.18
CA ASP A 568 47.68 -17.55 1.16
C ASP A 568 46.79 -18.23 2.21
N LEU A 569 45.47 -18.04 2.11
CA LEU A 569 44.50 -18.69 2.99
C LEU A 569 44.54 -20.22 2.86
N LEU A 570 44.66 -20.74 1.64
CA LEU A 570 44.80 -22.17 1.42
C LEU A 570 46.08 -22.71 2.03
N ASN A 571 47.20 -21.99 1.89
CA ASN A 571 48.46 -22.37 2.51
C ASN A 571 48.33 -22.39 4.04
N ILE A 572 47.77 -21.35 4.65
CA ILE A 572 47.52 -21.27 6.10
C ILE A 572 46.64 -22.44 6.56
N ALA A 573 45.56 -22.74 5.84
CA ALA A 573 44.67 -23.86 6.14
C ALA A 573 45.41 -25.21 6.21
N LYS A 574 46.42 -25.40 5.35
CA LYS A 574 47.22 -26.62 5.28
C LYS A 574 48.32 -26.68 6.34
N THR A 575 49.05 -25.57 6.54
CA THR A 575 50.35 -25.57 7.24
C THR A 575 50.37 -24.89 8.59
N ALA A 576 49.34 -24.12 8.97
CA ALA A 576 49.38 -23.35 10.22
C ALA A 576 49.48 -24.26 11.45
N ALA A 577 50.29 -23.89 12.44
CA ALA A 577 50.46 -24.66 13.67
C ALA A 577 49.22 -24.63 14.57
N LYS A 578 48.51 -23.48 14.63
CA LYS A 578 47.31 -23.33 15.47
C LYS A 578 46.06 -23.85 14.75
N PRO A 579 45.28 -24.75 15.36
CA PRO A 579 44.01 -25.21 14.83
C PRO A 579 43.03 -24.08 14.47
N ALA A 580 42.94 -23.05 15.31
CA ALA A 580 42.05 -21.91 15.07
C ALA A 580 42.40 -21.14 13.79
N HIS A 581 43.69 -21.04 13.43
CA HIS A 581 44.15 -20.42 12.19
C HIS A 581 43.78 -21.26 10.97
N GLN A 582 43.93 -22.58 11.06
CA GLN A 582 43.54 -23.48 9.97
C GLN A 582 42.04 -23.34 9.66
N VAL A 583 41.19 -23.34 10.69
CA VAL A 583 39.73 -23.18 10.56
C VAL A 583 39.38 -21.84 9.94
N LEU A 584 39.92 -20.75 10.50
CA LEU A 584 39.62 -19.39 10.05
C LEU A 584 40.06 -19.16 8.60
N ALA A 585 41.24 -19.67 8.23
CA ALA A 585 41.76 -19.53 6.89
C ALA A 585 40.94 -20.33 5.86
N LEU A 586 40.53 -21.56 6.21
CA LEU A 586 39.69 -22.37 5.35
C LEU A 586 38.29 -21.78 5.19
N GLN A 587 37.70 -21.23 6.26
CA GLN A 587 36.44 -20.49 6.20
C GLN A 587 36.53 -19.27 5.27
N GLY A 588 37.60 -18.48 5.40
CA GLY A 588 37.88 -17.36 4.52
C GLY A 588 38.03 -17.79 3.05
N TYR A 589 38.76 -18.87 2.81
CA TYR A 589 38.98 -19.42 1.47
C TYR A 589 37.68 -19.90 0.82
N ILE A 590 36.84 -20.64 1.56
CA ILE A 590 35.51 -21.09 1.10
C ILE A 590 34.59 -19.91 0.78
N ARG A 591 34.61 -18.85 1.62
CA ARG A 591 33.86 -17.62 1.35
C ARG A 591 34.32 -16.98 0.04
N LEU A 592 35.64 -16.82 -0.16
CA LEU A 592 36.20 -16.25 -1.38
C LEU A 592 35.86 -17.07 -2.63
N ALA A 593 35.81 -18.41 -2.52
CA ALA A 593 35.36 -19.28 -3.61
C ALA A 593 33.90 -19.00 -4.02
N GLY A 594 33.06 -18.51 -3.10
CA GLY A 594 31.67 -18.16 -3.35
C GLY A 594 31.45 -16.81 -4.04
N GLU A 595 32.46 -15.93 -4.07
CA GLU A 595 32.30 -14.55 -4.56
C GLU A 595 31.84 -14.50 -6.03
N PRO A 596 30.89 -13.62 -6.41
CA PRO A 596 30.35 -13.56 -7.77
C PRO A 596 31.42 -13.36 -8.86
N ALA A 597 32.48 -12.63 -8.55
CA ALA A 597 33.57 -12.30 -9.49
C ALA A 597 34.48 -13.49 -9.85
N VAL A 598 34.43 -14.61 -9.09
CA VAL A 598 35.27 -15.79 -9.37
C VAL A 598 34.64 -16.62 -10.51
N PRO A 599 35.36 -16.89 -11.62
CA PRO A 599 34.86 -17.71 -12.71
C PRO A 599 34.53 -19.15 -12.28
N ALA A 600 33.52 -19.78 -12.91
CA ALA A 600 33.01 -21.09 -12.49
C ALA A 600 34.08 -22.21 -12.46
N ASN A 601 34.99 -22.25 -13.44
CA ASN A 601 36.10 -23.20 -13.46
C ASN A 601 37.07 -23.01 -12.28
N GLN A 602 37.34 -21.75 -11.93
CA GLN A 602 38.18 -21.41 -10.78
C GLN A 602 37.45 -21.72 -9.46
N LYS A 603 36.14 -21.45 -9.36
CA LYS A 603 35.32 -21.84 -8.19
C LYS A 603 35.39 -23.33 -7.92
N LEU A 604 35.24 -24.15 -8.97
CA LEU A 604 35.31 -25.60 -8.86
C LEU A 604 36.66 -26.05 -8.29
N LYS A 605 37.76 -25.56 -8.88
CA LYS A 605 39.12 -25.83 -8.40
C LYS A 605 39.31 -25.41 -6.94
N MET A 606 38.78 -24.24 -6.58
CA MET A 606 38.89 -23.77 -5.20
C MET A 606 38.14 -24.69 -4.24
N TYR A 607 36.90 -25.08 -4.53
CA TYR A 607 36.18 -26.01 -3.66
C TYR A 607 36.85 -27.40 -3.58
N GLU A 608 37.51 -27.85 -4.64
CA GLU A 608 38.32 -29.08 -4.62
C GLU A 608 39.50 -28.96 -3.65
N GLU A 609 40.26 -27.87 -3.76
CA GLU A 609 41.38 -27.55 -2.86
C GLU A 609 40.91 -27.40 -1.40
N ALA A 610 39.73 -26.82 -1.18
CA ALA A 610 39.12 -26.68 0.14
C ALA A 610 38.72 -28.02 0.76
N LEU A 611 38.09 -28.91 -0.02
CA LEU A 611 37.74 -30.26 0.44
C LEU A 611 38.99 -31.09 0.78
N ALA A 612 40.05 -30.97 -0.02
CA ALA A 612 41.32 -31.64 0.24
C ALA A 612 42.04 -31.09 1.49
N ALA A 613 41.87 -29.80 1.80
CA ALA A 613 42.45 -29.17 2.98
C ALA A 613 41.62 -29.37 4.26
N ALA A 614 40.33 -29.70 4.15
CA ALA A 614 39.41 -29.85 5.27
C ALA A 614 39.73 -31.09 6.12
N LYS A 615 40.04 -30.88 7.40
CA LYS A 615 40.36 -31.94 8.37
C LYS A 615 39.17 -32.29 9.25
N ARG A 616 38.23 -31.36 9.41
CA ARG A 616 37.05 -31.50 10.28
C ARG A 616 35.76 -31.70 9.49
N PRO A 617 34.76 -32.39 10.05
CA PRO A 617 33.44 -32.52 9.42
C PRO A 617 32.82 -31.15 9.10
N ASP A 618 32.87 -30.18 10.03
CA ASP A 618 32.28 -28.84 9.83
C ASP A 618 32.88 -28.08 8.64
N GLU A 619 34.19 -28.23 8.43
CA GLU A 619 34.92 -27.61 7.31
C GLU A 619 34.48 -28.22 5.98
N LYS A 620 34.39 -29.55 5.93
CA LYS A 620 33.87 -30.29 4.76
C LYS A 620 32.43 -29.89 4.46
N ARG A 621 31.57 -29.78 5.47
CA ARG A 621 30.16 -29.36 5.33
C ARG A 621 30.04 -27.97 4.68
N GLN A 622 30.87 -27.02 5.08
CA GLN A 622 30.88 -25.69 4.48
C GLN A 622 31.29 -25.72 3.00
N ALA A 623 32.32 -26.48 2.64
CA ALA A 623 32.76 -26.64 1.24
C ALA A 623 31.69 -27.32 0.37
N LEU A 624 31.07 -28.40 0.87
CA LEU A 624 29.95 -29.09 0.20
C LEU A 624 28.74 -28.17 0.04
N GLY A 625 28.48 -27.31 1.03
CA GLY A 625 27.43 -26.29 0.98
C GLY A 625 27.57 -25.37 -0.23
N GLY A 626 28.80 -24.87 -0.48
CA GLY A 626 29.13 -23.99 -1.59
C GLY A 626 29.14 -24.68 -2.96
N LEU A 627 29.58 -25.94 -3.05
CA LEU A 627 29.51 -26.74 -4.29
C LEU A 627 28.07 -26.96 -4.78
N GLY A 628 27.10 -26.99 -3.86
CA GLY A 628 25.69 -27.27 -4.16
C GLY A 628 25.04 -26.35 -5.20
N ASP A 629 25.57 -25.14 -5.39
CA ASP A 629 25.02 -24.14 -6.30
C ASP A 629 25.70 -24.15 -7.68
N MET A 630 26.67 -25.05 -7.89
CA MET A 630 27.37 -25.19 -9.16
C MET A 630 26.52 -25.92 -10.22
N LYS A 631 26.73 -25.55 -11.49
CA LYS A 631 26.10 -26.19 -12.66
C LYS A 631 27.12 -27.03 -13.44
N ASP A 632 27.83 -27.91 -12.74
CA ASP A 632 28.94 -28.69 -13.32
C ASP A 632 28.87 -30.16 -12.87
N ALA A 633 29.02 -31.10 -13.80
CA ALA A 633 29.01 -32.54 -13.50
C ALA A 633 30.22 -32.97 -12.64
N LYS A 634 31.36 -32.28 -12.75
CA LYS A 634 32.52 -32.51 -11.88
C LYS A 634 32.21 -32.12 -10.44
N ALA A 635 31.45 -31.04 -10.22
CA ALA A 635 30.99 -30.67 -8.88
C ALA A 635 30.11 -31.77 -8.27
N LEU A 636 29.24 -32.39 -9.08
CA LEU A 636 28.45 -33.54 -8.65
C LEU A 636 29.35 -34.71 -8.24
N ALA A 637 30.33 -35.06 -9.07
CA ALA A 637 31.28 -36.14 -8.77
C ALA A 637 32.04 -35.90 -7.44
N MET A 638 32.50 -34.66 -7.21
CA MET A 638 33.20 -34.28 -5.98
C MET A 638 32.32 -34.44 -4.74
N VAL A 639 31.06 -34.01 -4.81
CA VAL A 639 30.10 -34.18 -3.71
C VAL A 639 29.77 -35.66 -3.48
N MET A 640 29.64 -36.44 -4.55
CA MET A 640 29.33 -37.87 -4.47
C MET A 640 30.44 -38.68 -3.78
N ALA A 641 31.71 -38.26 -3.88
CA ALA A 641 32.82 -38.86 -3.13
C ALA A 641 32.69 -38.74 -1.60
N CYS A 642 31.82 -37.84 -1.12
CA CYS A 642 31.54 -37.64 0.31
C CYS A 642 30.22 -38.25 0.78
N VAL A 643 29.41 -38.84 -0.11
CA VAL A 643 28.04 -39.28 0.23
C VAL A 643 28.00 -40.44 1.23
N ASP A 644 29.07 -41.23 1.29
CA ASP A 644 29.21 -42.39 2.17
C ASP A 644 29.88 -42.05 3.51
N GLN A 645 30.35 -40.81 3.69
CA GLN A 645 31.01 -40.36 4.92
C GLN A 645 29.95 -39.97 5.96
N ALA A 646 29.80 -40.76 7.02
CA ALA A 646 28.70 -40.63 7.98
C ALA A 646 28.61 -39.24 8.66
N ASP A 647 29.74 -38.55 8.82
CA ASP A 647 29.89 -37.23 9.43
C ASP A 647 29.43 -36.06 8.54
N VAL A 648 29.36 -36.26 7.21
CA VAL A 648 28.96 -35.22 6.24
C VAL A 648 27.93 -35.70 5.20
N GLN A 649 27.41 -36.92 5.36
CA GLN A 649 26.49 -37.58 4.44
C GLN A 649 25.25 -36.75 4.14
N ALA A 650 24.66 -36.09 5.15
CA ALA A 650 23.45 -35.31 4.98
C ALA A 650 23.68 -34.09 4.06
N GLU A 651 24.76 -33.36 4.30
CA GLU A 651 25.16 -32.19 3.51
C GLU A 651 25.61 -32.58 2.10
N ALA A 652 26.35 -33.68 1.96
CA ALA A 652 26.73 -34.24 0.66
C ALA A 652 25.49 -34.65 -0.16
N CYS A 653 24.55 -35.37 0.44
CA CYS A 653 23.29 -35.74 -0.20
C CYS A 653 22.48 -34.52 -0.64
N ALA A 654 22.35 -33.50 0.21
CA ALA A 654 21.62 -32.28 -0.11
C ALA A 654 22.31 -31.46 -1.22
N ALA A 655 23.64 -31.38 -1.21
CA ALA A 655 24.41 -30.73 -2.28
C ALA A 655 24.29 -31.49 -3.61
N ALA A 656 24.36 -32.83 -3.59
CA ALA A 656 24.21 -33.66 -4.78
C ALA A 656 22.85 -33.45 -5.46
N VAL A 657 21.77 -33.35 -4.67
CA VAL A 657 20.42 -33.03 -5.17
C VAL A 657 20.36 -31.64 -5.81
N ARG A 658 20.94 -30.62 -5.16
CA ARG A 658 20.95 -29.24 -5.70
C ARG A 658 21.71 -29.14 -7.02
N ILE A 659 22.91 -29.75 -7.11
CA ILE A 659 23.71 -29.78 -8.34
C ILE A 659 22.97 -30.56 -9.42
N SER A 660 22.42 -31.73 -9.08
CA SER A 660 21.67 -32.57 -10.02
C SER A 660 20.47 -31.84 -10.60
N ARG A 661 19.75 -31.03 -9.80
CA ARG A 661 18.67 -30.18 -10.30
C ARG A 661 19.13 -29.18 -11.36
N ASN A 662 20.36 -28.69 -11.25
CA ASN A 662 20.92 -27.70 -12.16
C ASN A 662 21.48 -28.32 -13.46
N ILE A 663 21.82 -29.62 -13.45
CA ILE A 663 22.49 -30.28 -14.59
C ILE A 663 21.71 -31.44 -15.21
N VAL A 664 20.56 -31.84 -14.65
CA VAL A 664 19.77 -32.99 -15.14
C VAL A 664 19.39 -32.89 -16.61
N SER A 665 19.22 -31.68 -17.15
CA SER A 665 18.94 -31.46 -18.57
C SER A 665 20.13 -31.72 -19.48
N THR A 666 21.37 -31.58 -18.97
CA THR A 666 22.61 -31.64 -19.75
C THR A 666 23.50 -32.84 -19.44
N ALA A 667 23.36 -33.45 -18.25
CA ALA A 667 24.19 -34.55 -17.77
C ALA A 667 23.32 -35.64 -17.11
N LYS A 668 22.54 -36.34 -17.95
CA LYS A 668 21.56 -37.34 -17.48
C LYS A 668 22.21 -38.54 -16.78
N ASP A 669 23.26 -39.14 -17.35
CA ASP A 669 23.86 -40.34 -16.78
C ASP A 669 24.53 -40.09 -15.41
N PRO A 670 25.36 -39.04 -15.22
CA PRO A 670 25.90 -38.71 -13.90
C PRO A 670 24.82 -38.42 -12.85
N VAL A 671 23.72 -37.77 -13.24
CA VAL A 671 22.58 -37.52 -12.34
C VAL A 671 21.86 -38.82 -11.98
N ARG A 672 21.70 -39.74 -12.94
CA ARG A 672 21.08 -41.05 -12.71
C ARG A 672 21.86 -41.84 -11.66
N ASP A 673 23.18 -41.93 -11.84
CA ASP A 673 24.05 -42.70 -10.94
C ASP A 673 24.08 -42.06 -9.55
N ALA A 674 24.24 -40.73 -9.50
CA ALA A 674 24.26 -39.99 -8.24
C ALA A 674 22.96 -40.12 -7.45
N MET A 675 21.80 -39.94 -8.09
CA MET A 675 20.51 -40.00 -7.40
C MET A 675 20.15 -41.43 -6.97
N THR A 676 20.57 -42.44 -7.73
CA THR A 676 20.46 -43.85 -7.31
C THR A 676 21.23 -44.08 -6.01
N ARG A 677 22.51 -43.66 -5.97
CA ARG A 677 23.33 -43.82 -4.77
C ARG A 677 22.81 -43.02 -3.58
N VAL A 678 22.39 -41.77 -3.81
CA VAL A 678 21.79 -40.94 -2.75
C VAL A 678 20.56 -41.61 -2.13
N LEU A 679 19.71 -42.27 -2.94
CA LEU A 679 18.54 -43.01 -2.47
C LEU A 679 18.88 -44.25 -1.62
N GLU A 680 20.06 -44.84 -1.78
CA GLU A 680 20.50 -45.97 -0.97
C GLU A 680 20.95 -45.52 0.42
N VAL A 681 21.62 -44.37 0.50
CA VAL A 681 22.34 -43.96 1.71
C VAL A 681 21.56 -42.96 2.56
N THR A 682 20.72 -42.12 1.95
CA THR A 682 20.02 -41.07 2.69
C THR A 682 18.74 -41.58 3.37
N LYS A 683 18.60 -41.28 4.66
CA LYS A 683 17.35 -41.51 5.43
C LYS A 683 16.45 -40.27 5.44
N ASP A 684 16.98 -39.14 5.00
CA ASP A 684 16.26 -37.90 4.99
C ASP A 684 15.15 -37.97 3.94
N ALA A 685 13.90 -37.91 4.42
CA ALA A 685 12.73 -38.01 3.54
C ALA A 685 12.83 -37.02 2.40
N ASN A 686 13.44 -35.85 2.67
CA ASN A 686 13.68 -34.60 1.92
C ASN A 686 14.79 -34.58 0.90
N VAL A 687 15.68 -35.53 1.00
CA VAL A 687 16.58 -35.87 -0.09
C VAL A 687 15.98 -36.98 -0.94
N ARG A 688 15.36 -38.02 -0.35
CA ARG A 688 14.79 -39.18 -1.10
C ARG A 688 13.80 -38.88 -2.23
N LYS A 689 12.61 -38.33 -1.97
CA LYS A 689 11.66 -37.86 -3.02
C LYS A 689 12.29 -36.96 -4.11
N GLU A 690 13.06 -35.93 -3.77
CA GLU A 690 13.76 -35.10 -4.76
C GLU A 690 14.77 -35.87 -5.60
N SER A 691 15.56 -36.77 -4.98
CA SER A 691 16.42 -37.69 -5.73
C SER A 691 15.61 -38.63 -6.62
N THR A 692 14.44 -39.08 -6.18
CA THR A 692 13.53 -39.91 -6.99
C THR A 692 13.02 -39.15 -8.21
N ASP A 693 12.64 -37.88 -8.03
CA ASP A 693 12.12 -37.03 -9.10
C ASP A 693 13.23 -36.71 -10.12
N LEU A 694 14.44 -36.39 -9.65
CA LEU A 694 15.60 -36.16 -10.52
C LEU A 694 16.08 -37.43 -11.22
N LEU A 695 16.03 -38.59 -10.55
CA LEU A 695 16.35 -39.88 -11.14
C LEU A 695 15.41 -40.21 -12.30
N LYS A 696 14.11 -39.95 -12.14
CA LYS A 696 13.11 -40.11 -13.22
C LYS A 696 13.36 -39.15 -14.39
N GLN A 697 13.67 -37.89 -14.10
CA GLN A 697 14.01 -36.90 -15.15
C GLN A 697 15.29 -37.30 -15.93
N ALA A 698 16.23 -37.96 -15.27
CA ALA A 698 17.41 -38.55 -15.89
C ALA A 698 17.13 -39.90 -16.60
N GLY A 699 15.89 -40.39 -16.63
CA GLY A 699 15.48 -41.64 -17.28
C GLY A 699 15.81 -42.91 -16.48
N GLY A 700 16.13 -42.79 -15.19
CA GLY A 700 16.39 -43.93 -14.29
C GLY A 700 15.15 -44.43 -13.55
N THR A 701 15.18 -45.68 -13.12
CA THR A 701 14.12 -46.31 -12.34
C THR A 701 14.53 -46.39 -10.85
N PRO A 702 13.69 -45.96 -9.89
CA PRO A 702 14.03 -46.05 -8.47
C PRO A 702 14.16 -47.52 -8.02
N PRO A 703 15.11 -47.85 -7.12
CA PRO A 703 15.24 -49.21 -6.59
C PRO A 703 13.98 -49.67 -5.81
N ALA A 704 13.67 -50.96 -5.88
CA ALA A 704 12.52 -51.57 -5.21
C ALA A 704 12.58 -51.36 -3.69
N LYS A 705 11.44 -50.99 -3.07
CA LYS A 705 11.35 -50.67 -1.63
C LYS A 705 11.84 -51.83 -0.76
N ALA A 706 12.94 -51.63 -0.01
CA ALA A 706 13.24 -52.44 1.17
C ALA A 706 12.16 -52.23 2.26
N PRO A 707 11.79 -53.26 3.04
CA PRO A 707 10.68 -53.18 3.99
C PRO A 707 10.98 -52.19 5.12
N ALA A 708 10.09 -51.24 5.32
CA ALA A 708 10.24 -50.18 6.31
C ALA A 708 10.07 -50.73 7.74
N LYS A 709 11.17 -50.88 8.48
CA LYS A 709 11.12 -50.85 9.95
C LYS A 709 10.72 -49.45 10.40
N LYS A 710 9.69 -49.37 11.26
CA LYS A 710 9.19 -48.15 11.90
C LYS A 710 10.35 -47.44 12.63
N VAL A 711 10.80 -46.31 12.10
CA VAL A 711 11.60 -45.31 12.82
C VAL A 711 11.16 -43.91 12.37
N ALA A 712 11.15 -43.01 13.35
CA ALA A 712 10.57 -41.67 13.39
C ALA A 712 10.80 -40.78 12.14
N LYS A 713 9.76 -40.01 11.79
CA LYS A 713 9.76 -38.99 10.73
C LYS A 713 10.61 -37.78 11.15
N ALA A 714 11.71 -37.54 10.44
CA ALA A 714 12.30 -36.21 10.25
C ALA A 714 11.83 -35.62 8.89
N PRO A 715 11.70 -34.28 8.76
CA PRO A 715 10.71 -33.66 7.87
C PRO A 715 11.26 -33.17 6.51
N ARG A 716 10.36 -33.08 5.52
CA ARG A 716 10.57 -32.40 4.22
C ARG A 716 10.25 -30.90 4.26
N VAL A 717 11.04 -30.10 3.53
CA VAL A 717 11.22 -28.62 3.54
C VAL A 717 10.03 -27.82 3.01
N SER A 718 9.73 -26.73 3.72
CA SER A 718 8.82 -25.65 3.37
C SER A 718 9.51 -24.55 2.55
N VAL A 719 8.78 -23.99 1.60
CA VAL A 719 9.05 -22.64 1.06
C VAL A 719 8.37 -21.64 2.00
N TYR A 720 9.01 -21.43 3.15
CA TYR A 720 9.02 -20.21 3.98
C TYR A 720 9.88 -20.57 5.20
N LYS A 721 11.02 -19.91 5.39
CA LYS A 721 11.86 -20.09 6.59
C LYS A 721 11.20 -19.33 7.74
N ALA A 722 10.32 -20.00 8.48
CA ALA A 722 10.09 -19.64 9.88
C ALA A 722 11.42 -19.77 10.64
N PRO A 723 11.73 -18.88 11.60
CA PRO A 723 12.99 -18.92 12.33
C PRO A 723 13.17 -20.25 13.06
N ALA A 724 14.44 -20.69 13.18
CA ALA A 724 14.84 -21.97 13.71
C ALA A 724 14.18 -22.31 15.06
N LYS A 725 13.79 -23.59 15.23
CA LYS A 725 13.27 -24.15 16.49
C LYS A 725 14.30 -23.98 17.61
N LYS A 726 14.06 -22.97 18.46
CA LYS A 726 14.31 -23.14 19.89
C LYS A 726 13.38 -24.25 20.38
N GLU A 727 13.84 -25.02 21.37
CA GLU A 727 13.00 -25.90 22.17
C GLU A 727 11.68 -25.17 22.49
N ALA A 728 10.55 -25.75 22.10
CA ALA A 728 9.27 -25.07 22.21
C ALA A 728 8.99 -24.86 23.70
N ALA A 729 9.03 -23.61 24.15
CA ALA A 729 8.50 -23.24 25.45
C ALA A 729 7.08 -23.82 25.57
N PRO A 730 6.68 -24.31 26.75
CA PRO A 730 5.32 -24.79 26.97
C PRO A 730 4.33 -23.71 26.49
N PRO A 731 3.20 -24.10 25.86
CA PRO A 731 2.24 -23.13 25.36
C PRO A 731 1.86 -22.17 26.49
N PRO A 732 1.83 -20.85 26.23
CA PRO A 732 1.46 -19.89 27.26
C PRO A 732 0.08 -20.25 27.81
N PRO A 733 -0.18 -19.95 29.10
CA PRO A 733 -1.46 -20.27 29.72
C PRO A 733 -2.62 -19.73 28.86
N PRO A 734 -3.80 -20.40 28.92
CA PRO A 734 -4.96 -19.97 28.15
C PRO A 734 -5.26 -18.49 28.44
N PRO A 735 -5.56 -17.70 27.40
CA PRO A 735 -5.75 -16.26 27.54
C PRO A 735 -6.93 -15.95 28.45
N ASP A 736 -6.76 -14.94 29.31
CA ASP A 736 -7.84 -14.47 30.17
C ASP A 736 -8.80 -13.61 29.34
N THR A 737 -9.97 -14.18 29.02
CA THR A 737 -11.01 -13.50 28.25
C THR A 737 -11.95 -12.67 29.12
N SER A 738 -11.81 -12.69 30.46
CA SER A 738 -12.73 -11.98 31.37
C SER A 738 -12.69 -10.45 31.21
N LYS A 739 -11.57 -9.93 30.69
CA LYS A 739 -11.34 -8.50 30.48
C LYS A 739 -11.66 -8.02 29.06
N ILE A 740 -12.07 -8.94 28.17
CA ILE A 740 -12.40 -8.60 26.78
C ILE A 740 -13.76 -7.91 26.74
N ARG A 741 -13.80 -6.75 26.09
CA ARG A 741 -15.04 -6.00 25.84
C ARG A 741 -15.49 -6.24 24.41
N ARG A 742 -16.75 -6.64 24.26
CA ARG A 742 -17.35 -6.86 22.95
C ARG A 742 -17.76 -5.53 22.32
N ALA A 743 -17.21 -5.21 21.16
CA ALA A 743 -17.61 -4.03 20.39
C ALA A 743 -18.81 -4.33 19.47
N ASP A 744 -19.63 -3.32 19.20
CA ASP A 744 -20.71 -3.42 18.20
C ASP A 744 -20.15 -3.18 16.79
N LEU A 745 -20.17 -4.22 15.96
CA LEU A 745 -19.67 -4.18 14.59
C LEU A 745 -20.78 -3.90 13.56
N SER A 746 -22.00 -3.58 13.98
CA SER A 746 -23.16 -3.35 13.10
C SER A 746 -22.90 -2.31 12.01
N ALA A 747 -22.23 -1.20 12.34
CA ALA A 747 -21.87 -0.15 11.38
C ALA A 747 -20.90 -0.66 10.30
N ALA A 748 -19.87 -1.43 10.70
CA ALA A 748 -18.96 -2.04 9.75
C ALA A 748 -19.66 -3.06 8.85
N GLU A 749 -20.56 -3.88 9.42
CA GLU A 749 -21.37 -4.84 8.66
C GLU A 749 -22.27 -4.13 7.63
N ALA A 750 -22.84 -2.97 7.97
CA ALA A 750 -23.63 -2.14 7.06
C ALA A 750 -22.81 -1.59 5.87
N LEU A 751 -21.51 -1.35 6.07
CA LEU A 751 -20.56 -1.01 4.99
C LEU A 751 -20.16 -2.24 4.15
N GLY A 752 -20.62 -3.44 4.50
CA GLY A 752 -20.21 -4.69 3.87
C GLY A 752 -18.81 -5.15 4.29
N TRP A 753 -18.31 -4.65 5.42
CA TRP A 753 -17.01 -5.03 5.97
C TRP A 753 -17.15 -6.18 6.96
N ARG A 754 -16.26 -7.16 6.84
CA ARG A 754 -16.23 -8.34 7.71
C ARG A 754 -14.93 -8.37 8.48
N LEU A 755 -14.97 -7.96 9.74
CA LEU A 755 -13.80 -7.96 10.61
C LEU A 755 -13.54 -9.37 11.18
N GLY A 756 -12.33 -9.87 10.98
CA GLY A 756 -11.86 -11.12 11.54
C GLY A 756 -10.43 -11.00 12.05
N ALA A 757 -9.86 -12.12 12.46
CA ALA A 757 -8.44 -12.20 12.79
C ALA A 757 -7.74 -13.24 11.92
N GLN A 758 -6.53 -12.93 11.52
CA GLN A 758 -5.59 -13.90 10.98
C GLN A 758 -5.06 -14.71 12.17
N ALA A 759 -5.25 -16.03 12.16
CA ALA A 759 -4.98 -16.91 13.31
C ALA A 759 -3.49 -17.01 13.70
N TYR A 760 -2.55 -16.66 12.82
CA TYR A 760 -1.12 -16.51 13.06
C TYR A 760 -0.81 -15.41 14.09
N THR A 761 -1.70 -14.43 14.24
CA THR A 761 -1.70 -13.51 15.39
C THR A 761 -1.55 -14.30 16.69
N PHE A 762 -2.32 -15.38 16.82
CA PHE A 762 -2.38 -16.23 18.00
C PHE A 762 -1.59 -17.54 17.84
N ARG A 763 -0.53 -17.56 17.02
CA ARG A 763 0.27 -18.75 16.67
C ARG A 763 0.83 -19.55 17.85
N ALA A 764 0.94 -18.94 19.03
CA ALA A 764 1.36 -19.65 20.25
C ALA A 764 0.29 -20.63 20.75
N TRP A 765 -0.98 -20.37 20.45
CA TRP A 765 -2.15 -21.16 20.86
C TRP A 765 -2.67 -22.07 19.75
N SER A 766 -3.43 -23.09 20.14
CA SER A 766 -4.17 -23.94 19.22
C SER A 766 -5.34 -23.20 18.56
N PHE A 767 -5.85 -23.74 17.45
CA PHE A 767 -7.01 -23.20 16.75
C PHE A 767 -8.24 -23.12 17.66
N ALA A 768 -8.50 -24.16 18.46
CA ALA A 768 -9.59 -24.15 19.45
C ALA A 768 -9.45 -23.03 20.49
N GLU A 769 -8.24 -22.74 20.97
CA GLU A 769 -7.99 -21.63 21.90
C GLU A 769 -8.10 -20.27 21.20
N THR A 770 -7.60 -20.15 19.96
CA THR A 770 -7.78 -18.95 19.12
C THR A 770 -9.25 -18.61 18.91
N LEU A 771 -10.10 -19.61 18.64
CA LEU A 771 -11.54 -19.42 18.47
C LEU A 771 -12.22 -18.87 19.73
N LYS A 772 -11.77 -19.30 20.92
CA LYS A 772 -12.29 -18.74 22.20
C LYS A 772 -11.98 -17.25 22.32
N VAL A 773 -10.78 -16.83 21.97
CA VAL A 773 -10.38 -15.41 21.99
C VAL A 773 -11.18 -14.59 20.99
N ILE A 774 -11.23 -15.05 19.73
CA ILE A 774 -11.95 -14.38 18.64
C ILE A 774 -13.44 -14.23 18.98
N SER A 775 -14.06 -15.31 19.47
CA SER A 775 -15.48 -15.30 19.89
C SER A 775 -15.71 -14.35 21.07
N ALA A 776 -14.81 -14.29 22.05
CA ALA A 776 -14.94 -13.38 23.19
C ALA A 776 -14.90 -11.90 22.78
N MET A 777 -14.12 -11.56 21.74
CA MET A 777 -14.07 -10.21 21.16
C MET A 777 -15.31 -9.88 20.31
N GLY A 778 -16.15 -10.87 20.03
CA GLY A 778 -17.34 -10.72 19.17
C GLY A 778 -17.07 -10.82 17.68
N LEU A 779 -15.87 -11.23 17.29
CA LEU A 779 -15.52 -11.46 15.89
C LEU A 779 -16.20 -12.73 15.38
N LYS A 780 -16.74 -12.66 14.16
CA LYS A 780 -17.49 -13.77 13.52
C LYS A 780 -16.69 -14.49 12.44
N TYR A 781 -15.47 -14.03 12.16
CA TYR A 781 -14.68 -14.48 11.01
C TYR A 781 -13.24 -14.77 11.43
N VAL A 782 -12.67 -15.83 10.87
CA VAL A 782 -11.25 -16.18 11.05
C VAL A 782 -10.61 -16.54 9.72
N GLU A 783 -9.36 -16.11 9.57
CA GLU A 783 -8.45 -16.57 8.53
C GLU A 783 -7.47 -17.58 9.13
N ILE A 784 -7.50 -18.82 8.63
CA ILE A 784 -6.61 -19.88 9.10
C ILE A 784 -5.30 -19.89 8.30
N TYR A 785 -4.24 -20.42 8.89
CA TYR A 785 -2.94 -20.61 8.22
C TYR A 785 -2.49 -22.08 8.34
N PRO A 786 -1.60 -22.57 7.45
CA PRO A 786 -1.10 -23.93 7.54
C PRO A 786 -0.19 -24.11 8.76
N GLY A 787 -0.46 -25.13 9.58
CA GLY A 787 0.44 -25.56 10.65
C GLY A 787 0.06 -25.16 12.07
N GLN A 788 -1.12 -24.58 12.32
CA GLN A 788 -1.59 -24.34 13.68
C GLN A 788 -2.04 -25.65 14.33
N ARG A 789 -1.73 -25.87 15.63
CA ARG A 789 -2.26 -27.02 16.38
C ARG A 789 -3.78 -26.95 16.43
N LEU A 790 -4.49 -28.06 16.24
CA LEU A 790 -5.97 -28.03 16.21
C LEU A 790 -6.57 -27.69 17.58
N ALA A 791 -6.19 -28.43 18.62
CA ALA A 791 -6.66 -28.25 19.99
C ALA A 791 -5.57 -28.70 20.99
N PRO A 792 -5.65 -28.33 22.29
CA PRO A 792 -4.66 -28.72 23.30
C PRO A 792 -4.53 -30.24 23.47
N ASP A 793 -5.65 -30.96 23.38
CA ASP A 793 -5.76 -32.42 23.42
C ASP A 793 -5.52 -33.09 22.06
N ARG A 794 -5.37 -32.30 20.99
CA ARG A 794 -5.01 -32.75 19.63
C ARG A 794 -3.69 -32.12 19.16
N PRO A 795 -2.58 -32.28 19.92
CA PRO A 795 -1.32 -31.57 19.67
C PRO A 795 -0.57 -32.06 18.43
N ASP A 796 -0.97 -33.17 17.81
CA ASP A 796 -0.36 -33.72 16.58
C ASP A 796 -1.10 -33.32 15.30
N VAL A 797 -2.35 -32.83 15.42
CA VAL A 797 -3.15 -32.41 14.28
C VAL A 797 -2.83 -30.95 13.94
N ARG A 798 -2.64 -30.67 12.66
CA ARG A 798 -2.28 -29.34 12.16
C ARG A 798 -3.31 -28.86 11.14
N THR A 799 -3.76 -27.63 11.27
CA THR A 799 -4.63 -26.97 10.28
C THR A 799 -3.93 -26.98 8.93
N SER A 800 -4.48 -27.66 7.92
CA SER A 800 -3.92 -27.69 6.57
C SER A 800 -4.88 -28.36 5.57
N HIS A 801 -4.61 -28.18 4.28
CA HIS A 801 -5.29 -28.92 3.20
C HIS A 801 -4.90 -30.42 3.13
N ASP A 802 -4.10 -30.91 4.07
CA ASP A 802 -3.73 -32.32 4.24
C ASP A 802 -4.50 -33.02 5.37
N MET A 803 -5.42 -32.32 6.05
CA MET A 803 -6.23 -32.91 7.11
C MET A 803 -7.09 -34.06 6.60
N SER A 804 -7.28 -35.08 7.45
CA SER A 804 -8.25 -36.14 7.18
C SER A 804 -9.68 -35.58 7.19
N ASP A 805 -10.63 -36.24 6.54
CA ASP A 805 -12.04 -35.78 6.54
C ASP A 805 -12.62 -35.74 7.97
N ALA A 806 -12.14 -36.62 8.87
CA ALA A 806 -12.55 -36.62 10.29
C ALA A 806 -12.01 -35.39 11.04
N ASP A 807 -10.72 -35.08 10.90
CA ASP A 807 -10.12 -33.89 11.51
C ASP A 807 -10.71 -32.60 10.93
N LEU A 808 -11.05 -32.61 9.63
CA LEU A 808 -11.70 -31.50 8.96
C LEU A 808 -13.09 -31.23 9.53
N ALA A 809 -13.88 -32.28 9.75
CA ALA A 809 -15.21 -32.18 10.35
C ALA A 809 -15.12 -31.62 11.78
N GLU A 810 -14.14 -32.06 12.56
CA GLU A 810 -13.88 -31.54 13.91
C GLU A 810 -13.46 -30.06 13.90
N MET A 811 -12.55 -29.66 13.01
CA MET A 811 -12.16 -28.26 12.85
C MET A 811 -13.37 -27.37 12.52
N LYS A 812 -14.23 -27.82 11.61
CA LYS A 812 -15.48 -27.11 11.27
C LYS A 812 -16.44 -27.06 12.47
N LYS A 813 -16.52 -28.14 13.25
CA LYS A 813 -17.34 -28.17 14.46
C LYS A 813 -16.82 -27.18 15.51
N LEU A 814 -15.52 -27.14 15.78
CA LEU A 814 -14.91 -26.18 16.71
C LEU A 814 -15.25 -24.73 16.31
N ALA A 815 -15.11 -24.40 15.02
CA ALA A 815 -15.45 -23.06 14.52
C ALA A 815 -16.95 -22.76 14.67
N SER A 816 -17.81 -23.72 14.33
CA SER A 816 -19.27 -23.60 14.47
C SER A 816 -19.70 -23.43 15.93
N ASP A 817 -19.15 -24.22 16.86
CA ASP A 817 -19.45 -24.15 18.29
C ASP A 817 -19.04 -22.79 18.87
N ALA A 818 -17.98 -22.17 18.33
CA ALA A 818 -17.55 -20.81 18.67
C ALA A 818 -18.34 -19.70 17.95
N GLY A 819 -19.27 -20.03 17.05
CA GLY A 819 -20.00 -19.04 16.25
C GLY A 819 -19.12 -18.28 15.24
N VAL A 820 -18.01 -18.87 14.81
CA VAL A 820 -17.01 -18.24 13.92
C VAL A 820 -16.98 -18.98 12.57
N ARG A 821 -16.99 -18.23 11.47
CA ARG A 821 -16.80 -18.76 10.11
C ARG A 821 -15.33 -18.67 9.68
N ILE A 822 -14.82 -19.77 9.12
CA ILE A 822 -13.53 -19.80 8.43
C ILE A 822 -13.74 -19.24 7.02
N VAL A 823 -13.24 -18.03 6.76
CA VAL A 823 -13.52 -17.31 5.50
C VAL A 823 -12.33 -17.27 4.55
N ASN A 824 -11.11 -17.28 5.09
CA ASN A 824 -9.88 -17.22 4.31
C ASN A 824 -8.90 -18.31 4.77
N TYR A 825 -7.97 -18.68 3.88
CA TYR A 825 -6.85 -19.57 4.20
C TYR A 825 -5.55 -19.09 3.56
N GLY A 826 -4.55 -18.82 4.39
CA GLY A 826 -3.20 -18.53 3.94
C GLY A 826 -2.28 -17.92 5.01
N VAL A 827 -1.06 -17.52 4.66
CA VAL A 827 -0.46 -17.62 3.31
C VAL A 827 -0.16 -19.09 2.98
N VAL A 828 -0.77 -19.64 1.93
CA VAL A 828 -0.65 -21.05 1.53
C VAL A 828 0.04 -21.19 0.17
N GLY A 829 0.90 -22.20 0.02
CA GLY A 829 1.45 -22.57 -1.27
C GLY A 829 0.50 -23.46 -2.07
N LEU A 830 0.25 -23.11 -3.34
CA LEU A 830 -0.65 -23.84 -4.24
C LEU A 830 0.02 -24.99 -5.01
N GLY A 831 1.33 -25.18 -4.85
CA GLY A 831 2.13 -26.11 -5.65
C GLY A 831 2.52 -25.53 -7.02
N LYS A 832 2.97 -26.38 -7.94
CA LYS A 832 3.49 -25.99 -9.26
C LYS A 832 2.62 -26.45 -10.43
N ASP A 833 1.53 -27.15 -10.15
CA ASP A 833 0.66 -27.77 -11.14
C ASP A 833 -0.81 -27.69 -10.72
N GLU A 834 -1.70 -27.91 -11.69
CA GLU A 834 -3.15 -27.83 -11.49
C GLU A 834 -3.65 -28.87 -10.48
N ALA A 835 -3.03 -30.05 -10.40
CA ALA A 835 -3.42 -31.09 -9.45
C ALA A 835 -3.18 -30.67 -7.99
N SER A 836 -2.02 -30.07 -7.71
CA SER A 836 -1.67 -29.53 -6.41
C SER A 836 -2.59 -28.36 -6.03
N ALA A 837 -2.84 -27.45 -6.98
CA ALA A 837 -3.73 -26.32 -6.74
C ALA A 837 -5.17 -26.79 -6.47
N ARG A 838 -5.70 -27.71 -7.28
CA ARG A 838 -7.04 -28.30 -7.09
C ARG A 838 -7.22 -28.91 -5.70
N LYS A 839 -6.20 -29.55 -5.14
CA LYS A 839 -6.28 -30.09 -3.77
C LYS A 839 -6.58 -29.00 -2.74
N VAL A 840 -5.94 -27.83 -2.88
CA VAL A 840 -6.18 -26.67 -2.00
C VAL A 840 -7.56 -26.06 -2.24
N PHE A 841 -8.00 -25.94 -3.50
CA PHE A 841 -9.33 -25.44 -3.86
C PHE A 841 -10.46 -26.37 -3.37
N GLU A 842 -10.29 -27.69 -3.46
CA GLU A 842 -11.25 -28.67 -2.94
C GLU A 842 -11.33 -28.63 -1.41
N PHE A 843 -10.18 -28.50 -0.73
CA PHE A 843 -10.18 -28.25 0.72
C PHE A 843 -10.94 -26.96 1.05
N ALA A 844 -10.66 -25.87 0.35
CA ALA A 844 -11.31 -24.59 0.56
C ALA A 844 -12.83 -24.69 0.36
N LYS A 845 -13.27 -25.37 -0.70
CA LYS A 845 -14.68 -25.67 -0.96
C LYS A 845 -15.33 -26.50 0.15
N LYS A 846 -14.67 -27.56 0.63
CA LYS A 846 -15.17 -28.42 1.73
C LYS A 846 -15.35 -27.64 3.05
N VAL A 847 -14.45 -26.69 3.33
CA VAL A 847 -14.51 -25.84 4.54
C VAL A 847 -15.52 -24.71 4.39
N GLY A 848 -15.70 -24.18 3.18
CA GLY A 848 -16.48 -22.97 2.90
C GLY A 848 -15.63 -21.70 2.88
N ILE A 849 -14.33 -21.83 2.59
CA ILE A 849 -13.39 -20.72 2.41
C ILE A 849 -13.73 -19.97 1.11
N GLU A 850 -13.74 -18.65 1.20
CA GLU A 850 -14.08 -17.74 0.10
C GLU A 850 -12.83 -17.21 -0.61
N THR A 851 -11.70 -17.11 0.09
CA THR A 851 -10.44 -16.56 -0.44
C THR A 851 -9.23 -17.38 -0.01
N LEU A 852 -8.39 -17.75 -0.99
CA LEU A 852 -7.07 -18.32 -0.76
C LEU A 852 -6.01 -17.21 -0.84
N VAL A 853 -5.24 -17.04 0.23
CA VAL A 853 -4.15 -16.06 0.29
C VAL A 853 -2.84 -16.77 -0.03
N THR A 854 -2.10 -16.31 -1.05
CA THR A 854 -0.93 -17.00 -1.60
C THR A 854 0.12 -16.02 -2.11
N GLU A 855 1.32 -16.53 -2.36
CA GLU A 855 2.40 -15.83 -3.08
C GLU A 855 2.81 -16.63 -4.33
N THR A 856 1.80 -17.09 -5.08
CA THR A 856 2.07 -17.95 -6.24
C THR A 856 2.68 -17.11 -7.35
N PRO A 857 3.65 -17.61 -8.13
CA PRO A 857 4.24 -16.85 -9.23
C PRO A 857 3.26 -16.65 -10.40
N GLU A 858 3.48 -15.60 -11.18
CA GLU A 858 2.57 -15.13 -12.24
C GLU A 858 2.38 -16.12 -13.40
N ASP A 859 3.34 -17.01 -13.64
CA ASP A 859 3.27 -18.05 -14.68
C ASP A 859 2.15 -19.07 -14.43
N LEU A 860 1.63 -19.14 -13.19
CA LEU A 860 0.50 -19.99 -12.82
C LEU A 860 -0.86 -19.29 -12.94
N PHE A 861 -0.92 -18.00 -13.28
CA PHE A 861 -2.18 -17.24 -13.21
C PHE A 861 -3.22 -17.70 -14.23
N GLY A 862 -2.81 -18.13 -15.43
CA GLY A 862 -3.75 -18.70 -16.41
C GLY A 862 -4.46 -19.96 -15.91
N MET A 863 -3.77 -20.77 -15.09
CA MET A 863 -4.39 -21.90 -14.39
C MET A 863 -5.33 -21.42 -13.27
N LEU A 864 -4.95 -20.38 -12.54
CA LEU A 864 -5.79 -19.81 -11.48
C LEU A 864 -7.06 -19.14 -12.01
N ASP A 865 -7.04 -18.49 -13.19
CA ASP A 865 -8.26 -17.96 -13.79
C ASP A 865 -9.31 -19.07 -13.95
N LYS A 866 -8.88 -20.20 -14.53
CA LYS A 866 -9.74 -21.39 -14.66
C LYS A 866 -10.26 -21.89 -13.32
N LEU A 867 -9.39 -22.05 -12.31
CA LEU A 867 -9.79 -22.61 -11.01
C LEU A 867 -10.67 -21.65 -10.20
N THR A 868 -10.37 -20.34 -10.22
CA THR A 868 -11.19 -19.35 -9.52
C THR A 868 -12.60 -19.24 -10.12
N ASP A 869 -12.74 -19.43 -11.44
CA ASP A 869 -14.04 -19.50 -12.09
C ASP A 869 -14.77 -20.82 -11.84
N GLU A 870 -14.07 -21.95 -11.80
CA GLU A 870 -14.66 -23.26 -11.54
C GLU A 870 -15.18 -23.38 -10.10
N TYR A 871 -14.36 -23.00 -9.12
CA TYR A 871 -14.68 -23.16 -7.70
C TYR A 871 -15.41 -21.96 -7.10
N LYS A 872 -15.42 -20.82 -7.80
CA LYS A 872 -15.92 -19.53 -7.30
C LYS A 872 -15.20 -19.07 -6.01
N ILE A 873 -13.92 -19.39 -5.90
CA ILE A 873 -13.03 -19.00 -4.79
C ILE A 873 -12.07 -17.93 -5.28
N ASN A 874 -11.82 -16.90 -4.48
CA ASN A 874 -10.90 -15.82 -4.84
C ASN A 874 -9.44 -16.18 -4.52
N ILE A 875 -8.51 -15.56 -5.23
CA ILE A 875 -7.08 -15.56 -4.96
C ILE A 875 -6.65 -14.15 -4.54
N ALA A 876 -5.97 -14.06 -3.40
CA ALA A 876 -5.42 -12.82 -2.90
C ALA A 876 -3.90 -12.95 -2.74
N LEU A 877 -3.16 -12.20 -3.54
CA LEU A 877 -1.70 -12.16 -3.56
C LEU A 877 -1.20 -11.37 -2.35
N HIS A 878 -0.45 -12.04 -1.48
CA HIS A 878 0.11 -11.47 -0.26
C HIS A 878 1.42 -10.74 -0.52
N ASN A 879 1.62 -9.59 0.12
CA ASN A 879 2.86 -8.81 0.03
C ASN A 879 3.70 -8.92 1.32
N HIS A 880 4.73 -9.77 1.35
CA HIS A 880 5.75 -9.68 2.42
C HIS A 880 6.71 -8.50 2.21
N PRO A 881 7.51 -8.08 3.22
CA PRO A 881 8.42 -6.95 3.05
C PRO A 881 9.51 -7.22 2.00
N LYS A 882 10.20 -6.15 1.56
CA LYS A 882 11.40 -6.29 0.71
C LYS A 882 12.37 -7.34 1.28
N PRO A 883 12.97 -8.22 0.45
CA PRO A 883 12.93 -8.23 -1.02
C PRO A 883 11.96 -9.27 -1.61
N SER A 884 10.81 -9.56 -0.96
CA SER A 884 9.82 -10.52 -1.50
C SER A 884 9.33 -10.10 -2.89
N HIS A 885 8.77 -11.01 -3.71
CA HIS A 885 8.36 -10.67 -5.08
C HIS A 885 7.23 -9.62 -5.12
N TYR A 886 6.15 -9.85 -4.37
CA TYR A 886 4.97 -8.97 -4.31
C TYR A 886 5.09 -7.83 -3.31
N TRP A 887 6.31 -7.46 -2.89
CA TRP A 887 6.54 -6.50 -1.80
C TRP A 887 5.92 -5.11 -2.00
N ASP A 888 5.60 -4.71 -3.23
CA ASP A 888 5.00 -3.44 -3.57
C ASP A 888 3.70 -3.58 -4.38
N ALA A 889 2.84 -2.57 -4.27
CA ALA A 889 1.54 -2.53 -4.94
C ALA A 889 1.62 -2.49 -6.47
N GLU A 890 2.70 -1.97 -7.05
CA GLU A 890 2.85 -1.87 -8.51
C GLU A 890 3.13 -3.24 -9.13
N THR A 891 3.97 -4.05 -8.48
CA THR A 891 4.23 -5.43 -8.89
C THR A 891 2.94 -6.26 -8.84
N VAL A 892 2.17 -6.16 -7.75
CA VAL A 892 0.87 -6.85 -7.65
C VAL A 892 -0.10 -6.40 -8.76
N LEU A 893 -0.20 -5.09 -9.01
CA LEU A 893 -1.11 -4.56 -10.02
C LEU A 893 -0.75 -5.02 -11.43
N LYS A 894 0.55 -5.05 -11.77
CA LYS A 894 1.07 -5.57 -13.03
C LYS A 894 0.78 -7.07 -13.18
N GLY A 895 1.03 -7.85 -12.13
CA GLY A 895 0.80 -9.30 -12.16
C GLY A 895 -0.66 -9.68 -12.42
N VAL A 896 -1.62 -8.90 -11.91
CA VAL A 896 -3.07 -9.19 -12.08
C VAL A 896 -3.70 -8.51 -13.31
N GLU A 897 -2.92 -7.77 -14.09
CA GLU A 897 -3.41 -7.12 -15.30
C GLU A 897 -3.83 -8.18 -16.33
N GLY A 898 -5.00 -8.00 -16.96
CA GLY A 898 -5.55 -9.00 -17.90
C GLY A 898 -6.18 -10.24 -17.26
N HIS A 899 -6.04 -10.46 -15.95
CA HIS A 899 -6.60 -11.62 -15.24
C HIS A 899 -7.95 -11.36 -14.57
N SER A 900 -8.62 -12.45 -14.15
CA SER A 900 -9.93 -12.45 -13.50
C SER A 900 -10.00 -11.47 -12.32
N LYS A 901 -11.17 -10.85 -12.12
CA LYS A 901 -11.41 -10.01 -10.92
C LYS A 901 -11.39 -10.81 -9.61
N ARG A 902 -11.36 -12.14 -9.69
CA ARG A 902 -11.17 -13.04 -8.54
C ARG A 902 -9.72 -13.15 -8.11
N ILE A 903 -8.78 -12.69 -8.93
CA ILE A 903 -7.36 -12.62 -8.60
C ILE A 903 -7.01 -11.17 -8.30
N GLY A 904 -6.55 -10.91 -7.09
CA GLY A 904 -6.22 -9.56 -6.62
C GLY A 904 -5.27 -9.58 -5.45
N SER A 905 -5.22 -8.49 -4.69
CA SER A 905 -4.30 -8.31 -3.56
C SER A 905 -4.93 -8.74 -2.23
N CYS A 906 -4.13 -9.45 -1.42
CA CYS A 906 -4.27 -9.42 0.03
C CYS A 906 -3.40 -8.27 0.54
N ALA A 907 -4.01 -7.11 0.76
CA ALA A 907 -3.28 -5.90 1.10
C ALA A 907 -2.76 -5.99 2.55
N ASP A 908 -1.46 -6.21 2.69
CA ASP A 908 -0.76 -6.19 3.97
C ASP A 908 -0.12 -4.83 4.23
N THR A 909 -0.80 -4.02 5.05
CA THR A 909 -0.42 -2.62 5.26
C THR A 909 0.87 -2.50 6.08
N GLY A 910 1.10 -3.42 7.03
CA GLY A 910 2.30 -3.40 7.86
C GLY A 910 3.55 -3.78 7.06
N HIS A 911 3.44 -4.72 6.13
CA HIS A 911 4.58 -5.09 5.29
C HIS A 911 4.99 -4.00 4.29
N TRP A 912 4.04 -3.21 3.79
CA TRP A 912 4.37 -1.99 3.04
C TRP A 912 5.10 -0.98 3.92
N MET A 913 4.62 -0.74 5.13
CA MET A 913 5.27 0.16 6.10
C MET A 913 6.71 -0.30 6.43
N ARG A 914 6.92 -1.60 6.67
CA ARG A 914 8.25 -2.22 6.85
C ARG A 914 9.14 -2.12 5.62
N SER A 915 8.57 -1.90 4.44
CA SER A 915 9.30 -1.68 3.19
C SER A 915 9.56 -0.19 2.90
N GLY A 916 9.16 0.71 3.80
CA GLY A 916 9.25 2.16 3.65
C GLY A 916 8.20 2.75 2.70
N LEU A 917 7.13 2.00 2.41
CA LEU A 917 6.02 2.47 1.57
C LEU A 917 4.87 3.01 2.43
N VAL A 918 4.23 4.08 1.96
CA VAL A 918 3.01 4.60 2.58
C VAL A 918 1.84 3.69 2.22
N ALA A 919 1.27 3.01 3.22
CA ALA A 919 0.21 2.02 3.03
C ALA A 919 -1.03 2.62 2.35
N LEU A 920 -1.44 3.84 2.73
CA LEU A 920 -2.55 4.55 2.11
C LEU A 920 -2.37 4.73 0.59
N ASP A 921 -1.17 5.06 0.13
CA ASP A 921 -0.90 5.24 -1.30
C ASP A 921 -0.91 3.90 -2.04
N CYS A 922 -0.47 2.83 -1.39
CA CYS A 922 -0.56 1.47 -1.93
C CYS A 922 -2.02 1.03 -2.09
N LEU A 923 -2.88 1.29 -1.09
CA LEU A 923 -4.32 1.02 -1.18
C LEU A 923 -4.99 1.81 -2.30
N LYS A 924 -4.65 3.09 -2.48
CA LYS A 924 -5.15 3.92 -3.60
C LYS A 924 -4.76 3.34 -4.96
N LYS A 925 -3.52 2.88 -5.10
CA LYS A 925 -3.00 2.26 -6.35
C LYS A 925 -3.75 0.98 -6.70
N LEU A 926 -4.08 0.16 -5.71
CA LEU A 926 -4.77 -1.13 -5.89
C LEU A 926 -6.30 -1.01 -6.04
N ARG A 927 -6.82 0.19 -6.35
CA ARG A 927 -8.27 0.43 -6.46
C ARG A 927 -8.93 -0.59 -7.38
N GLY A 928 -9.93 -1.31 -6.84
CA GLY A 928 -10.69 -2.32 -7.57
C GLY A 928 -10.00 -3.68 -7.72
N ARG A 929 -8.82 -3.87 -7.13
CA ARG A 929 -8.07 -5.12 -7.10
C ARG A 929 -7.78 -5.65 -5.69
N ILE A 930 -8.24 -4.97 -4.63
CA ILE A 930 -8.15 -5.47 -3.25
C ILE A 930 -9.24 -6.52 -3.03
N VAL A 931 -8.86 -7.73 -2.60
CA VAL A 931 -9.78 -8.85 -2.33
C VAL A 931 -9.92 -9.09 -0.83
N SER A 932 -8.80 -9.05 -0.11
CA SER A 932 -8.72 -9.23 1.34
C SER A 932 -7.67 -8.27 1.93
N LEU A 933 -7.67 -8.09 3.24
CA LEU A 933 -6.66 -7.31 3.95
C LEU A 933 -6.05 -8.09 5.10
N HIS A 934 -4.73 -7.97 5.21
CA HIS A 934 -4.00 -8.15 6.48
C HIS A 934 -3.73 -6.74 7.03
N LEU A 935 -4.70 -6.20 7.75
CA LEU A 935 -4.63 -4.81 8.20
C LEU A 935 -3.76 -4.72 9.46
N LYS A 936 -2.74 -3.87 9.39
CA LYS A 936 -1.78 -3.60 10.46
C LYS A 936 -1.53 -2.10 10.60
N ASP A 937 -1.15 -1.69 11.79
CA ASP A 937 -0.58 -0.37 12.07
C ASP A 937 0.72 -0.58 12.85
N LEU A 938 1.75 0.23 12.59
CA LEU A 938 3.08 0.04 13.18
C LEU A 938 3.55 1.25 13.96
N ASP A 939 4.33 1.03 15.00
CA ASP A 939 4.95 2.09 15.82
C ASP A 939 5.88 3.02 15.01
N LYS A 940 6.48 2.51 13.93
CA LYS A 940 7.37 3.25 13.03
C LYS A 940 7.39 2.71 11.61
N MET A 941 7.89 3.53 10.68
CA MET A 941 8.08 3.18 9.27
C MET A 941 9.51 2.68 8.98
N GLY A 942 9.68 1.95 7.88
CA GLY A 942 10.98 1.64 7.29
C GLY A 942 11.50 0.22 7.59
N PRO A 943 12.55 -0.21 6.86
CA PRO A 943 13.13 -1.54 7.02
C PRO A 943 13.80 -1.71 8.37
N VAL A 944 13.99 -2.96 8.79
CA VAL A 944 14.78 -3.28 9.99
C VAL A 944 16.23 -2.87 9.75
N GLU A 945 16.67 -1.82 10.43
CA GLU A 945 18.08 -1.44 10.43
C GLU A 945 18.91 -2.44 11.22
N LYS A 946 20.08 -2.80 10.69
CA LYS A 946 20.95 -3.81 11.29
C LYS A 946 21.39 -3.36 12.70
N GLY A 947 20.94 -4.09 13.72
CA GLY A 947 21.26 -3.81 15.13
C GLY A 947 20.18 -3.03 15.89
N GLN A 948 19.07 -2.65 15.27
CA GLN A 948 17.92 -2.05 15.93
C GLN A 948 16.70 -2.98 15.92
N PRO A 949 15.80 -2.87 16.91
CA PRO A 949 14.51 -3.55 16.84
C PRO A 949 13.71 -3.01 15.65
N GLY A 950 13.18 -3.91 14.80
CA GLY A 950 12.33 -3.55 13.67
C GLY A 950 10.99 -2.93 14.07
N PRO A 951 10.22 -2.38 13.10
CA PRO A 951 8.86 -1.92 13.34
C PRO A 951 7.95 -3.00 13.94
N LYS A 952 7.22 -2.65 14.98
CA LYS A 952 6.31 -3.53 15.72
C LYS A 952 4.86 -3.16 15.44
N ASP A 953 4.00 -4.17 15.49
CA ASP A 953 2.56 -3.98 15.37
C ASP A 953 2.02 -3.32 16.62
N VAL A 954 1.13 -2.34 16.44
CA VAL A 954 0.47 -1.61 17.52
C VAL A 954 -1.04 -1.54 17.27
N PRO A 955 -1.85 -1.27 18.30
CA PRO A 955 -3.28 -1.06 18.12
C PRO A 955 -3.58 -0.07 16.98
N TRP A 956 -4.58 -0.41 16.16
CA TRP A 956 -4.91 0.42 15.01
C TRP A 956 -5.29 1.84 15.45
N GLY A 957 -4.74 2.84 14.76
CA GLY A 957 -4.94 4.25 15.08
C GLY A 957 -3.98 4.80 16.12
N THR A 958 -3.06 3.99 16.66
CA THR A 958 -1.97 4.45 17.53
C THR A 958 -0.60 4.42 16.84
N GLY A 959 -0.51 3.88 15.63
CA GLY A 959 0.73 3.79 14.87
C GLY A 959 0.90 4.91 13.84
N GLN A 960 1.98 4.83 13.07
CA GLN A 960 2.35 5.80 12.03
C GLN A 960 1.69 5.52 10.67
N GLY A 961 0.86 4.48 10.55
CA GLY A 961 0.27 4.06 9.27
C GLY A 961 -0.93 4.89 8.82
N ASP A 962 -1.51 5.70 9.70
CA ASP A 962 -2.80 6.38 9.52
C ASP A 962 -3.93 5.41 9.14
N ALA A 963 -4.21 4.48 10.05
CA ALA A 963 -5.25 3.47 9.87
C ALA A 963 -6.63 4.09 9.56
N LYS A 964 -6.92 5.30 10.06
CA LYS A 964 -8.19 5.99 9.80
C LYS A 964 -8.30 6.41 8.33
N ALA A 965 -7.26 7.03 7.78
CA ALA A 965 -7.24 7.39 6.36
C ALA A 965 -7.29 6.15 5.47
N MET A 966 -6.68 5.03 5.88
CA MET A 966 -6.79 3.76 5.17
C MET A 966 -8.25 3.27 5.10
N LEU A 967 -8.99 3.26 6.21
CA LEU A 967 -10.41 2.88 6.21
C LEU A 967 -11.29 3.85 5.41
N GLN A 968 -11.02 5.16 5.48
CA GLN A 968 -11.70 6.16 4.64
C GLN A 968 -11.51 5.88 3.15
N GLU A 969 -10.28 5.56 2.74
CA GLU A 969 -9.97 5.20 1.36
C GLU A 969 -10.69 3.91 0.94
N LEU A 970 -10.70 2.87 1.78
CA LEU A 970 -11.38 1.62 1.49
C LEU A 970 -12.91 1.81 1.37
N LYS A 971 -13.50 2.68 2.20
CA LYS A 971 -14.90 3.09 2.08
C LYS A 971 -15.13 3.83 0.77
N ARG A 972 -14.28 4.79 0.42
CA ARG A 972 -14.36 5.55 -0.84
C ARG A 972 -14.29 4.63 -2.07
N GLN A 973 -13.53 3.55 -1.99
CA GLN A 973 -13.45 2.54 -3.04
C GLN A 973 -14.69 1.63 -3.11
N GLY A 974 -15.57 1.65 -2.10
CA GLY A 974 -16.72 0.76 -1.99
C GLY A 974 -16.33 -0.69 -1.74
N LEU A 975 -15.19 -0.92 -1.07
CA LEU A 975 -14.68 -2.26 -0.82
C LEU A 975 -15.64 -3.04 0.08
N ARG A 976 -15.98 -4.26 -0.35
CA ARG A 976 -16.68 -5.27 0.44
C ARG A 976 -15.74 -6.47 0.58
N GLY A 977 -15.24 -6.72 1.78
CA GLY A 977 -14.13 -7.65 1.97
C GLY A 977 -13.94 -8.09 3.41
N VAL A 978 -13.00 -9.01 3.61
CA VAL A 978 -12.56 -9.46 4.93
C VAL A 978 -11.37 -8.59 5.36
N PHE A 979 -11.47 -8.06 6.58
CA PHE A 979 -10.43 -7.30 7.24
C PHE A 979 -9.84 -8.20 8.33
N SER A 980 -8.73 -8.87 8.03
CA SER A 980 -8.07 -9.74 8.99
C SER A 980 -7.11 -8.90 9.84
N ILE A 981 -7.33 -8.86 11.15
CA ILE A 981 -6.36 -8.34 12.11
C ILE A 981 -5.17 -9.30 12.15
N GLU A 982 -3.97 -8.80 11.88
CA GLU A 982 -2.76 -9.61 11.95
C GLU A 982 -1.65 -8.92 12.75
N TYR A 983 -1.09 -9.65 13.71
CA TYR A 983 0.11 -9.24 14.47
C TYR A 983 1.22 -10.27 14.29
N GLU A 984 2.42 -9.79 13.95
CA GLU A 984 3.63 -10.61 13.87
C GLU A 984 4.49 -10.47 15.13
N SER A 985 4.26 -9.41 15.90
CA SER A 985 4.91 -9.11 17.18
C SER A 985 3.95 -9.27 18.36
N GLY A 986 4.53 -9.37 19.57
CA GLY A 986 3.76 -9.58 20.81
C GLY A 986 3.45 -11.05 21.11
N SER A 987 2.95 -11.29 22.33
CA SER A 987 2.53 -12.62 22.82
C SER A 987 1.69 -12.49 24.09
N GLY A 988 0.98 -13.55 24.46
CA GLY A 988 0.28 -13.63 25.75
C GLY A 988 -0.89 -12.65 25.88
N GLN A 989 -1.18 -12.21 27.11
CA GLN A 989 -2.34 -11.38 27.43
C GLN A 989 -2.28 -9.99 26.78
N GLU A 990 -1.12 -9.37 26.73
CA GLU A 990 -0.93 -8.05 26.11
C GLU A 990 -1.35 -8.05 24.63
N LEU A 991 -1.04 -9.14 23.91
CA LEU A 991 -1.46 -9.30 22.52
C LEU A 991 -3.00 -9.35 22.41
N VAL A 992 -3.67 -10.09 23.29
CA VAL A 992 -5.14 -10.19 23.31
C VAL A 992 -5.76 -8.83 23.57
N GLU A 993 -5.22 -8.07 24.51
CA GLU A 993 -5.68 -6.71 24.84
C GLU A 993 -5.46 -5.75 23.65
N ASN A 994 -4.33 -5.83 22.97
CA ASN A 994 -4.03 -4.99 21.80
C ASN A 994 -4.94 -5.33 20.60
N VAL A 995 -5.21 -6.61 20.35
CA VAL A 995 -6.20 -7.02 19.34
C VAL A 995 -7.60 -6.53 19.72
N ASN A 996 -8.00 -6.60 21.00
CA ASN A 996 -9.30 -6.08 21.42
C ASN A 996 -9.42 -4.57 21.18
N LYS A 997 -8.35 -3.80 21.43
CA LYS A 997 -8.29 -2.37 21.10
C LYS A 997 -8.47 -2.11 19.60
N CYS A 998 -7.89 -2.95 18.73
CA CYS A 998 -8.15 -2.86 17.28
C CYS A 998 -9.63 -3.07 16.95
N VAL A 999 -10.29 -4.05 17.59
CA VAL A 999 -11.72 -4.32 17.37
C VAL A 999 -12.59 -3.14 17.80
N GLU A 1000 -12.35 -2.60 19.01
CA GLU A 1000 -13.05 -1.43 19.53
C GLU A 1000 -12.84 -0.19 18.65
N TRP A 1001 -11.59 0.07 18.26
CA TRP A 1001 -11.25 1.20 17.42
C TRP A 1001 -11.85 1.08 16.00
N PHE A 1002 -11.83 -0.13 15.42
CA PHE A 1002 -12.42 -0.38 14.10
C PHE A 1002 -13.94 -0.18 14.11
N ALA A 1003 -14.62 -0.70 15.14
CA ALA A 1003 -16.05 -0.51 15.35
C ALA A 1003 -16.41 0.98 15.45
N ALA A 1004 -15.71 1.72 16.33
CA ALA A 1004 -15.92 3.14 16.52
C ALA A 1004 -15.64 3.96 15.25
N THR A 1005 -14.58 3.61 14.52
CA THR A 1005 -14.22 4.29 13.27
C THR A 1005 -15.23 3.99 12.17
N ALA A 1006 -15.68 2.75 12.01
CA ALA A 1006 -16.71 2.39 11.04
C ALA A 1006 -18.05 3.10 11.32
N ALA A 1007 -18.41 3.30 12.60
CA ALA A 1007 -19.60 4.08 12.96
C ALA A 1007 -19.49 5.58 12.61
N GLN A 1008 -18.27 6.13 12.59
CA GLN A 1008 -18.02 7.51 12.17
C GLN A 1008 -18.01 7.68 10.65
N LEU A 1009 -17.68 6.60 9.91
CA LEU A 1009 -17.58 6.62 8.47
C LEU A 1009 -18.95 6.49 7.84
#